data_AF-A0A2C6CR72-F1
#
_entry.id   AF-A0A2C6CR72-F1
#
_cell.length_a   1.000
_cell.length_b   1.000
_cell.length_c   1.000
_cell.angle_alpha   90.00
_cell.angle_beta   90.00
_cell.angle_gamma   90.00
#
_symmetry.space_group_name_H-M   'P 1'
#
loop_
_entity.id
_entity.type
_entity.pdbx_description
1 polymer ?
#
loop_
_entity_poly.entity_id
_entity_poly.type
_entity_poly.pdbx_seq_one_letter_code
_entity_poly.pdbx_strand_id
1 'polypeptide(L)'
;MRFFYAYGSVRRAHTHIISSFFMLLLVMGCMASLRGQAITGGFIASFIHQNADSDQHGPSYVNCSALEIGVRVETFTTPTNGGDYQICLNIPTSANLDQFLVVDEPGDFAFVEFLPFGNSSFCATITLPATDFTGPLVDEILTLTATPIAPDLADANPFISSGSVEVTIEELAGTQGVQTANPTDDIPFLLQESPYLAGNAFLDNLFGGTTPNEFSDPANGDIGKRILYDGTIRVRRDYTFGGTITSINPDEGSKLTLVDGSQIIVESNTTLIIEGATLSSCRGMWNGITVENNATLIIRSFIAPDGTELVPVIRDAINAVTVRNGGNLIVENAIFANNRNGILVEESASGNIDQNPTVVVRGATFEQSTLATTDQLSRLKPPFVDDEVLAGAIFHDVQDGILFSVLEPNDFNHFRNMNNGIIFHRSFANVRASIFEDMIDDGTLLSSNGVVVDDTDGTLPSLAPTQTVIGSYDPNKQVTFDNMHTAVRLINNSNTRLIETNIDNVDHGVFGDFVGHLRMTGNHVTSNISGVDINARFPDINQRIRDNVFVAKNGSGQVDEMSAFGIRLMDVDVGDGNYDQMVIRNNDFILDGATEGVYAFNSQGLRIEDQNSFTWAENTFISDAIHFEGGSRGLIYNNLIQGPDPSGFTDSRGIYVSGMPIARVACNTIDLVEKNVQFFGKNPGVLFAGNLLEGGGIGLKLGLDGAGDSDETEISEQVHYANQWNNSGFVLGAQHESSIPIILDRSLFRVDTENGNDPEYLPTVPLDNIGWFEIQTVPSSVEFTCPVGPPSPIPNDRTNDNFVTDVIADTYSTTGIWGSSYWTADYEVYKMYRLGLIDSTAHPDFSNWMIDINNSDVPAYYAVEEGMTELFRLDSIDQADYDLSIQRIRDFSDSLSSSQEALYYATTAADSLVLLNQLDSLTRELETEYDYAFFAGLDSTVAARVPGLEALNNALTTDSLFKTNRQSVNTHTFTYLTSGKLGLSQSAINDLKVIADQCPLNGGQAVYAARSLVNIVEGPSYFNDSLACAIVPENLPVKEPQKGSALVYPNPTDGLVVLRLEEGYITSIRLVDGFGRVILSKSWSNDGNVKREIDLSRLPSGMYSLEITGSDVVISTERIILQ
;
A
#
# COMPACT_ATOMS: atom_id res chain seq x y z
N MET A 1 32.08 18.81 -25.71
CA MET A 1 32.66 19.75 -24.72
C MET A 1 32.33 19.21 -23.35
N ARG A 2 33.35 19.02 -22.50
CA ARG A 2 33.27 18.48 -21.12
C ARG A 2 32.62 19.51 -20.17
N PHE A 3 31.92 19.07 -19.12
CA PHE A 3 32.36 19.19 -17.72
C PHE A 3 31.39 18.54 -16.71
N PHE A 4 31.98 17.79 -15.77
CA PHE A 4 31.47 17.19 -14.52
C PHE A 4 31.50 18.21 -13.36
N TYR A 5 30.71 18.01 -12.29
CA TYR A 5 31.00 18.27 -10.84
C TYR A 5 29.79 17.75 -10.03
N ALA A 6 29.84 16.73 -9.15
CA ALA A 6 30.66 16.38 -7.97
C ALA A 6 30.22 17.06 -6.65
N TYR A 7 29.75 16.21 -5.72
CA TYR A 7 29.39 16.44 -4.32
C TYR A 7 30.57 16.91 -3.45
N GLY A 8 30.29 17.69 -2.41
CA GLY A 8 31.24 18.07 -1.37
C GLY A 8 30.55 18.44 -0.04
N SER A 9 31.01 17.81 1.04
CA SER A 9 30.58 17.95 2.43
C SER A 9 31.21 19.16 3.16
N VAL A 10 30.52 19.73 4.15
CA VAL A 10 31.13 20.47 5.29
C VAL A 10 30.28 20.30 6.56
N ARG A 11 30.94 19.96 7.67
CA ARG A 11 30.44 19.78 9.05
C ARG A 11 30.68 21.03 9.93
N ARG A 12 29.90 21.09 11.04
CA ARG A 12 30.07 21.74 12.38
C ARG A 12 29.59 23.18 12.64
N ALA A 13 28.73 23.35 13.66
CA ALA A 13 29.13 23.78 15.04
C ALA A 13 27.99 23.73 16.11
N HIS A 14 28.35 23.18 17.29
CA HIS A 14 27.89 23.31 18.71
C HIS A 14 26.58 24.07 19.11
N THR A 15 25.83 23.71 20.18
CA THR A 15 26.22 23.68 21.62
C THR A 15 25.11 23.08 22.55
N HIS A 16 25.52 22.48 23.69
CA HIS A 16 24.76 21.85 24.79
C HIS A 16 24.28 22.79 25.93
N ILE A 17 23.26 22.38 26.71
CA ILE A 17 23.03 22.62 28.18
C ILE A 17 22.26 21.40 28.77
N ILE A 18 22.85 20.46 29.53
CA ILE A 18 23.03 20.30 31.02
C ILE A 18 21.78 19.91 31.85
N SER A 19 21.80 18.69 32.42
CA SER A 19 21.55 18.42 33.86
C SER A 19 22.14 17.07 34.30
N SER A 20 22.88 17.05 35.42
CA SER A 20 23.70 15.94 35.94
C SER A 20 23.32 15.51 37.37
N PHE A 21 23.59 14.24 37.70
CA PHE A 21 24.14 13.63 38.96
C PHE A 21 23.29 12.46 39.54
N PHE A 22 23.77 11.34 40.14
CA PHE A 22 25.02 10.93 40.80
C PHE A 22 25.02 9.38 40.96
N MET A 23 26.07 8.63 40.59
CA MET A 23 26.60 7.47 41.37
C MET A 23 27.92 6.95 40.78
N LEU A 24 28.90 6.72 41.66
CA LEU A 24 30.28 6.31 41.41
C LEU A 24 30.58 5.10 42.31
N LEU A 25 31.01 3.95 41.77
CA LEU A 25 32.19 3.14 42.18
C LEU A 25 32.13 1.69 41.63
N LEU A 26 33.34 1.20 41.29
CA LEU A 26 33.76 -0.18 40.94
C LEU A 26 33.53 -0.63 39.48
N VAL A 27 34.61 -0.69 38.69
CA VAL A 27 35.30 -1.92 38.21
C VAL A 27 36.38 -1.50 37.20
N MET A 28 37.66 -1.74 37.55
CA MET A 28 38.80 -1.74 36.64
C MET A 28 39.33 -3.18 36.60
N GLY A 29 39.55 -3.76 35.42
CA GLY A 29 40.27 -5.02 35.31
C GLY A 29 40.21 -5.68 33.94
N CYS A 30 41.08 -5.25 33.02
CA CYS A 30 41.63 -6.08 31.94
C CYS A 30 42.83 -5.35 31.30
N MET A 31 44.01 -5.45 31.91
CA MET A 31 45.29 -5.29 31.21
C MET A 31 46.37 -6.08 31.97
N ALA A 32 46.72 -7.25 31.44
CA ALA A 32 47.97 -7.93 31.73
C ALA A 32 48.61 -8.29 30.39
N SER A 33 49.76 -7.68 30.06
CA SER A 33 50.52 -8.07 28.88
C SER A 33 51.21 -9.40 29.15
N LEU A 34 50.85 -10.46 28.42
CA LEU A 34 51.61 -11.70 28.37
C LEU A 34 52.94 -11.45 27.63
N ARG A 35 54.07 -11.69 28.29
CA ARG A 35 55.40 -11.71 27.65
C ARG A 35 56.15 -12.95 28.12
N GLY A 36 56.08 -14.00 27.33
CA GLY A 36 56.97 -15.16 27.40
C GLY A 36 57.84 -15.20 26.14
N GLN A 37 59.13 -15.49 26.32
CA GLN A 37 60.07 -15.76 25.24
C GLN A 37 60.84 -17.04 25.58
N ALA A 38 60.86 -17.99 24.65
CA ALA A 38 61.68 -19.19 24.74
C ALA A 38 62.79 -19.13 23.69
N ILE A 39 64.03 -19.44 24.09
CA ILE A 39 65.21 -19.38 23.23
C ILE A 39 65.95 -20.73 23.29
N THR A 40 65.91 -21.49 22.20
CA THR A 40 66.62 -22.77 22.07
C THR A 40 67.12 -22.92 20.63
N GLY A 41 68.35 -23.41 20.44
CA GLY A 41 68.85 -23.81 19.11
C GLY A 41 69.02 -22.72 18.05
N GLY A 42 68.99 -21.42 18.41
CA GLY A 42 69.07 -20.31 17.45
C GLY A 42 67.72 -19.72 17.03
N PHE A 43 66.62 -20.17 17.66
CA PHE A 43 65.25 -19.70 17.45
C PHE A 43 64.73 -18.93 18.68
N ILE A 44 63.86 -17.94 18.46
CA ILE A 44 63.09 -17.22 19.50
C ILE A 44 61.61 -17.39 19.19
N ALA A 45 60.84 -18.00 20.09
CA ALA A 45 59.38 -17.95 20.05
C ALA A 45 58.87 -16.79 20.90
N SER A 46 57.94 -15.98 20.37
CA SER A 46 57.33 -14.83 21.07
C SER A 46 55.82 -14.74 20.80
N PHE A 47 55.07 -14.27 21.80
CA PHE A 47 53.63 -14.07 21.68
C PHE A 47 53.29 -12.79 20.92
N ILE A 48 52.29 -12.85 20.05
CA ILE A 48 51.68 -11.67 19.42
C ILE A 48 50.20 -11.64 19.82
N HIS A 49 49.76 -10.52 20.39
CA HIS A 49 48.34 -10.24 20.58
C HIS A 49 47.87 -9.39 19.40
N GLN A 50 46.97 -9.93 18.57
CA GLN A 50 46.48 -9.24 17.39
C GLN A 50 45.12 -8.60 17.71
N ASN A 51 45.13 -7.29 17.90
CA ASN A 51 43.93 -6.46 17.77
C ASN A 51 44.36 -5.17 17.08
N ALA A 52 44.33 -5.21 15.75
CA ALA A 52 44.59 -4.07 14.90
C ALA A 52 43.69 -4.19 13.68
N ASP A 53 42.50 -3.59 13.77
CA ASP A 53 42.13 -2.64 12.73
C ASP A 53 41.33 -1.47 13.28
N SER A 54 41.70 -0.30 12.78
CA SER A 54 41.21 1.01 13.13
C SER A 54 40.06 1.41 12.22
N ASP A 55 38.89 1.72 12.78
CA ASP A 55 38.21 2.98 12.45
C ASP A 55 37.12 3.37 13.47
N GLN A 56 36.87 4.67 13.52
CA GLN A 56 36.21 5.39 14.60
C GLN A 56 34.71 5.08 14.70
N HIS A 57 34.29 4.36 15.75
CA HIS A 57 33.24 4.72 16.72
C HIS A 57 33.12 3.55 17.72
N GLY A 58 33.32 3.84 19.02
CA GLY A 58 33.61 2.80 20.02
C GLY A 58 32.42 1.89 20.36
N PRO A 59 32.66 0.59 20.59
CA PRO A 59 31.70 -0.25 21.28
C PRO A 59 32.07 -0.44 22.76
N SER A 60 31.02 -0.58 23.56
CA SER A 60 31.03 -1.11 24.91
C SER A 60 31.44 -2.58 24.87
N TYR A 61 32.54 -2.95 25.53
CA TYR A 61 32.99 -4.34 25.66
C TYR A 61 32.41 -4.97 26.93
N VAL A 62 31.44 -5.87 26.77
CA VAL A 62 31.01 -6.83 27.79
C VAL A 62 31.08 -8.21 27.13
N ASN A 63 31.78 -9.15 27.78
CA ASN A 63 32.06 -10.55 27.40
C ASN A 63 33.21 -10.78 26.40
N CYS A 64 34.43 -11.01 26.92
CA CYS A 64 35.48 -11.69 26.17
C CYS A 64 35.25 -13.21 26.25
N SER A 65 34.72 -13.82 25.20
CA SER A 65 34.48 -15.28 25.12
C SER A 65 35.56 -16.06 24.35
N ALA A 66 36.60 -15.39 23.82
CA ALA A 66 37.72 -16.03 23.11
C ALA A 66 39.04 -15.29 23.36
N LEU A 67 40.15 -16.03 23.50
CA LEU A 67 41.51 -15.51 23.64
C LEU A 67 42.41 -16.10 22.54
N GLU A 68 42.66 -15.34 21.47
CA GLU A 68 43.58 -15.77 20.41
C GLU A 68 45.05 -15.52 20.81
N ILE A 69 45.91 -16.53 20.63
CA ILE A 69 47.33 -16.48 20.98
C ILE A 69 48.19 -16.85 19.76
N GLY A 70 48.74 -15.87 19.05
CA GLY A 70 49.71 -16.12 17.99
C GLY A 70 51.12 -16.38 18.54
N VAL A 71 51.83 -17.38 18.00
CA VAL A 71 53.24 -17.67 18.34
C VAL A 71 54.11 -17.37 17.11
N ARG A 72 54.98 -16.37 17.21
CA ARG A 72 55.97 -16.07 16.18
C ARG A 72 57.32 -16.70 16.51
N VAL A 73 57.90 -17.43 15.56
CA VAL A 73 59.25 -18.02 15.69
C VAL A 73 60.24 -17.28 14.79
N GLU A 74 61.26 -16.66 15.37
CA GLU A 74 62.32 -15.92 14.66
C GLU A 74 63.67 -16.64 14.75
N THR A 75 64.45 -16.71 13.67
CA THR A 75 65.82 -17.27 13.67
C THR A 75 66.87 -16.17 13.76
N PHE A 76 67.95 -16.38 14.54
CA PHE A 76 69.09 -15.45 14.63
C PHE A 76 70.43 -16.04 14.17
N THR A 77 70.45 -17.32 13.81
CA THR A 77 71.60 -18.01 13.18
C THR A 77 71.10 -19.01 12.14
N THR A 78 71.75 -19.10 10.98
CA THR A 78 71.43 -20.10 9.93
C THR A 78 71.59 -21.52 10.47
N PRO A 79 70.51 -22.32 10.60
CA PRO A 79 70.62 -23.72 10.96
C PRO A 79 71.24 -24.48 9.78
N THR A 80 72.32 -25.23 10.00
CA THR A 80 72.99 -25.97 8.92
C THR A 80 72.30 -27.29 8.57
N ASN A 81 71.27 -27.70 9.31
CA ASN A 81 70.49 -28.93 9.06
C ASN A 81 68.99 -28.60 9.19
N GLY A 82 68.19 -28.93 8.18
CA GLY A 82 66.72 -28.97 8.31
C GLY A 82 66.29 -30.25 9.07
N GLY A 83 65.16 -30.18 9.75
CA GLY A 83 64.63 -31.24 10.62
C GLY A 83 63.26 -30.89 11.20
N ASP A 84 62.64 -31.87 11.86
CA ASP A 84 61.35 -31.70 12.54
C ASP A 84 61.58 -31.15 13.96
N TYR A 85 60.85 -30.09 14.30
CA TYR A 85 60.87 -29.47 15.61
C TYR A 85 59.48 -29.57 16.23
N GLN A 86 59.43 -29.92 17.51
CA GLN A 86 58.19 -29.95 18.26
C GLN A 86 58.09 -28.70 19.15
N ILE A 87 57.06 -27.88 18.93
CA ILE A 87 56.76 -26.69 19.72
C ILE A 87 55.63 -27.05 20.67
N CYS A 88 55.91 -27.10 21.97
CA CYS A 88 54.94 -27.45 23.00
C CYS A 88 54.56 -26.23 23.85
N LEU A 89 53.26 -26.01 24.02
CA LEU A 89 52.68 -25.10 25.00
C LEU A 89 52.36 -25.88 26.28
N ASN A 90 53.04 -25.59 27.37
CA ASN A 90 52.84 -26.22 28.67
C ASN A 90 52.02 -25.30 29.58
N ILE A 91 50.83 -25.75 29.98
CA ILE A 91 49.97 -25.04 30.93
C ILE A 91 50.03 -25.77 32.29
N PRO A 92 50.55 -25.15 33.37
CA PRO A 92 50.71 -25.79 34.66
C PRO A 92 49.38 -25.97 35.38
N THR A 93 49.24 -27.11 36.04
CA THR A 93 48.02 -27.67 36.65
C THR A 93 47.51 -26.96 37.92
N SER A 94 47.96 -25.74 38.24
CA SER A 94 47.55 -25.03 39.47
C SER A 94 46.40 -24.04 39.30
N ALA A 95 45.83 -23.89 38.09
CA ALA A 95 44.60 -23.15 37.90
C ALA A 95 43.40 -24.11 38.02
N ASN A 96 42.50 -23.85 38.99
CA ASN A 96 41.18 -24.48 39.05
C ASN A 96 40.35 -24.01 37.84
N LEU A 97 40.56 -24.64 36.68
CA LEU A 97 39.73 -24.46 35.50
C LEU A 97 38.77 -25.66 35.43
N ASP A 98 37.56 -25.49 35.96
CA ASP A 98 36.42 -26.39 35.66
C ASP A 98 35.87 -26.11 34.24
N GLN A 99 36.73 -25.72 33.30
CA GLN A 99 36.35 -25.30 31.94
C GLN A 99 37.19 -26.04 30.90
N PHE A 100 36.50 -26.53 29.87
CA PHE A 100 37.07 -27.32 28.78
C PHE A 100 37.81 -26.40 27.80
N LEU A 101 39.01 -26.82 27.37
CA LEU A 101 39.80 -26.12 26.34
C LEU A 101 39.52 -26.80 25.00
N VAL A 102 39.13 -26.04 23.98
CA VAL A 102 38.99 -26.53 22.60
C VAL A 102 40.17 -26.02 21.79
N VAL A 103 40.90 -26.92 21.13
CA VAL A 103 42.01 -26.57 20.24
C VAL A 103 41.48 -26.67 18.82
N ASP A 104 41.62 -25.61 18.04
CA ASP A 104 41.19 -25.58 16.64
C ASP A 104 42.45 -25.40 15.78
N GLU A 105 42.78 -26.38 14.95
CA GLU A 105 43.90 -26.27 14.02
C GLU A 105 43.43 -25.58 12.73
N PRO A 106 44.19 -24.62 12.17
CA PRO A 106 43.80 -23.99 10.94
C PRO A 106 44.16 -24.89 9.75
N GLY A 107 43.19 -25.70 9.33
CA GLY A 107 43.29 -26.53 8.13
C GLY A 107 42.74 -27.93 8.39
N ASP A 108 41.61 -28.22 7.73
CA ASP A 108 40.85 -29.48 7.75
C ASP A 108 40.08 -29.86 9.02
N PHE A 109 38.89 -30.42 8.76
CA PHE A 109 37.80 -30.76 9.67
C PHE A 109 38.18 -31.04 11.14
N ALA A 110 37.70 -30.20 12.06
CA ALA A 110 37.81 -30.43 13.50
C ALA A 110 37.00 -31.65 13.97
N PHE A 111 37.68 -32.62 14.59
CA PHE A 111 37.09 -33.52 15.59
C PHE A 111 37.12 -32.82 16.95
N VAL A 112 36.00 -32.84 17.68
CA VAL A 112 35.97 -32.45 19.10
C VAL A 112 36.46 -33.63 19.94
N GLU A 113 37.71 -33.62 20.39
CA GLU A 113 38.20 -34.64 21.32
C GLU A 113 38.09 -34.15 22.77
N PHE A 114 37.25 -34.83 23.56
CA PHE A 114 37.07 -34.56 24.99
C PHE A 114 38.12 -35.36 25.80
N LEU A 115 39.10 -34.68 26.39
CA LEU A 115 40.18 -35.33 27.14
C LEU A 115 40.07 -35.10 28.66
N PRO A 116 40.25 -36.14 29.50
CA PRO A 116 40.26 -36.02 30.96
C PRO A 116 41.63 -35.56 31.51
N PHE A 117 41.60 -34.85 32.63
CA PHE A 117 42.69 -34.07 33.24
C PHE A 117 44.01 -34.81 33.54
N GLY A 118 45.12 -34.20 33.11
CA GLY A 118 46.49 -34.47 33.59
C GLY A 118 47.57 -33.97 32.61
N ASN A 119 48.31 -32.91 32.96
CA ASN A 119 49.40 -32.27 32.19
C ASN A 119 49.18 -32.21 30.66
N SER A 120 48.43 -31.22 30.17
CA SER A 120 48.32 -30.96 28.73
C SER A 120 49.49 -30.10 28.24
N SER A 121 50.50 -30.78 27.70
CA SER A 121 51.44 -30.17 26.76
C SER A 121 50.82 -30.20 25.37
N PHE A 122 50.57 -29.05 24.76
CA PHE A 122 50.02 -28.97 23.39
C PHE A 122 51.17 -28.80 22.41
N CYS A 123 51.48 -29.83 21.65
CA CYS A 123 52.68 -29.87 20.82
C CYS A 123 52.32 -29.90 19.33
N ALA A 124 52.78 -28.92 18.57
CA ALA A 124 52.73 -28.95 17.10
C ALA A 124 54.11 -29.33 16.56
N THR A 125 54.17 -30.16 15.52
CA THR A 125 55.43 -30.49 14.84
C THR A 125 55.56 -29.64 13.58
N ILE A 126 56.65 -28.89 13.48
CA ILE A 126 56.98 -28.10 12.29
C ILE A 126 58.22 -28.69 11.61
N THR A 127 58.14 -28.93 10.31
CA THR A 127 59.28 -29.42 9.51
C THR A 127 59.97 -28.24 8.83
N LEU A 128 61.21 -27.94 9.22
CA LEU A 128 61.97 -26.84 8.61
C LEU A 128 62.85 -27.35 7.45
N PRO A 129 62.75 -26.75 6.24
CA PRO A 129 63.50 -27.19 5.07
C PRO A 129 64.99 -26.89 5.19
N ALA A 130 65.84 -27.83 4.75
CA ALA A 130 67.31 -27.69 4.75
C ALA A 130 67.80 -26.81 3.58
N THR A 131 67.58 -25.49 3.62
CA THR A 131 68.15 -24.55 2.64
C THR A 131 68.48 -23.20 3.25
N ASP A 132 69.56 -22.54 2.76
CA ASP A 132 70.01 -21.20 3.16
C ASP A 132 68.92 -20.14 2.88
N PHE A 133 68.11 -19.83 3.89
CA PHE A 133 67.14 -18.73 3.86
C PHE A 133 67.66 -17.53 4.66
N THR A 134 67.59 -16.34 4.06
CA THR A 134 67.76 -15.05 4.75
C THR A 134 66.48 -14.24 4.62
N GLY A 135 65.49 -14.57 5.46
CA GLY A 135 64.21 -13.87 5.60
C GLY A 135 63.39 -14.46 6.75
N PRO A 136 62.44 -13.71 7.35
CA PRO A 136 61.57 -14.21 8.42
C PRO A 136 60.71 -15.36 7.88
N LEU A 137 60.76 -16.51 8.56
CA LEU A 137 60.07 -17.74 8.20
C LEU A 137 58.83 -17.90 9.09
N VAL A 138 57.66 -17.99 8.43
CA VAL A 138 56.39 -18.52 8.93
C VAL A 138 55.71 -17.73 10.07
N ASP A 139 54.60 -17.06 9.78
CA ASP A 139 53.57 -16.74 10.78
C ASP A 139 52.62 -17.96 10.82
N GLU A 140 52.89 -18.92 11.70
CA GLU A 140 51.94 -20.02 11.98
C GLU A 140 51.09 -19.61 13.19
N ILE A 141 49.79 -19.49 12.99
CA ILE A 141 48.85 -19.04 14.00
C ILE A 141 48.22 -20.29 14.62
N LEU A 142 48.51 -20.57 15.88
CA LEU A 142 47.84 -21.62 16.65
C LEU A 142 46.66 -20.98 17.39
N THR A 143 45.42 -21.27 17.01
CA THR A 143 44.25 -20.67 17.64
C THR A 143 43.73 -21.56 18.78
N LEU A 144 43.66 -21.02 19.99
CA LEU A 144 43.13 -21.71 21.16
C LEU A 144 41.84 -21.02 21.61
N THR A 145 40.70 -21.70 21.55
CA THR A 145 39.40 -21.12 21.90
C THR A 145 38.87 -21.79 23.16
N ALA A 146 38.64 -21.01 24.22
CA ALA A 146 38.10 -21.52 25.48
C ALA A 146 36.64 -21.08 25.65
N THR A 147 35.70 -22.03 25.58
CA THR A 147 34.26 -21.76 25.67
C THR A 147 33.65 -22.40 26.93
N PRO A 148 32.98 -21.64 27.82
CA PRO A 148 32.33 -22.21 29.01
C PRO A 148 31.01 -22.91 28.65
N ILE A 149 30.77 -24.11 29.19
CA ILE A 149 29.61 -24.97 28.85
C ILE A 149 28.45 -24.87 29.89
N ALA A 150 28.29 -23.76 30.63
CA ALA A 150 27.17 -23.63 31.57
C ALA A 150 26.63 -22.18 31.69
N PRO A 151 25.30 -21.95 31.56
CA PRO A 151 24.71 -20.60 31.62
C PRO A 151 24.71 -19.94 33.01
N ASP A 152 24.96 -20.70 34.09
CA ASP A 152 24.69 -20.25 35.47
C ASP A 152 25.92 -19.78 36.27
N LEU A 153 27.08 -19.56 35.64
CA LEU A 153 28.30 -19.10 36.32
C LEU A 153 28.92 -17.87 35.63
N ALA A 154 28.19 -16.76 35.61
CA ALA A 154 28.65 -15.49 35.02
C ALA A 154 29.70 -14.71 35.85
N ASP A 155 30.13 -15.22 37.02
CA ASP A 155 31.04 -14.48 37.94
C ASP A 155 32.44 -15.13 38.14
N ALA A 156 32.78 -16.20 37.42
CA ALA A 156 34.10 -16.83 37.53
C ALA A 156 35.04 -16.33 36.42
N ASN A 157 35.81 -15.28 36.71
CA ASN A 157 36.83 -14.74 35.79
C ASN A 157 38.11 -15.60 35.85
N PRO A 158 38.51 -16.35 34.80
CA PRO A 158 39.69 -17.20 34.84
C PRO A 158 40.97 -16.36 34.82
N PHE A 159 41.63 -16.21 35.98
CA PHE A 159 42.93 -15.56 36.07
C PHE A 159 44.06 -16.53 35.66
N ILE A 160 44.55 -16.43 34.41
CA ILE A 160 45.85 -16.99 34.05
C ILE A 160 46.92 -15.96 34.43
N SER A 161 47.70 -16.23 35.48
CA SER A 161 48.77 -15.32 35.89
C SER A 161 49.90 -15.29 34.85
N SER A 162 50.49 -14.12 34.61
CA SER A 162 51.44 -13.84 33.52
C SER A 162 52.81 -14.56 33.61
N GLY A 163 52.95 -15.55 34.49
CA GLY A 163 54.17 -16.35 34.67
C GLY A 163 53.97 -17.86 34.55
N SER A 164 52.82 -18.31 34.04
CA SER A 164 52.43 -19.73 34.12
C SER A 164 52.61 -20.49 32.81
N VAL A 165 52.53 -19.86 31.65
CA VAL A 165 52.56 -20.56 30.35
C VAL A 165 54.00 -20.66 29.85
N GLU A 166 54.51 -21.89 29.69
CA GLU A 166 55.86 -22.17 29.20
C GLU A 166 55.79 -22.72 27.76
N VAL A 167 56.57 -22.13 26.85
CA VAL A 167 56.73 -22.64 25.48
C VAL A 167 58.07 -23.36 25.41
N THR A 168 58.08 -24.63 25.02
CA THR A 168 59.31 -25.40 24.80
C THR A 168 59.45 -25.74 23.32
N ILE A 169 60.67 -25.67 22.79
CA ILE A 169 61.00 -26.11 21.43
C ILE A 169 62.03 -27.23 21.57
N GLU A 170 61.69 -28.43 21.11
CA GLU A 170 62.59 -29.59 21.12
C GLU A 170 62.87 -30.07 19.69
N GLU A 171 64.15 -30.29 19.36
CA GLU A 171 64.57 -30.89 18.09
C GLU A 171 64.36 -32.40 18.17
N LEU A 172 63.56 -32.96 17.26
CA LEU A 172 63.31 -34.40 17.22
C LEU A 172 64.54 -35.11 16.64
N ALA A 173 65.45 -35.54 17.52
CA ALA A 173 66.70 -36.18 17.12
C ALA A 173 66.46 -37.46 16.31
N GLY A 174 66.97 -37.48 15.08
CA GLY A 174 66.70 -38.49 14.06
C GLY A 174 66.73 -39.95 14.54
N THR A 175 65.57 -40.59 14.53
CA THR A 175 65.41 -42.04 14.62
C THR A 175 65.40 -42.64 13.22
N GLN A 176 66.54 -43.20 12.82
CA GLN A 176 66.54 -44.22 11.77
C GLN A 176 65.83 -45.49 12.27
N GLY A 177 64.87 -45.97 11.48
CA GLY A 177 64.46 -47.37 11.42
C GLY A 177 63.24 -47.75 12.26
N VAL A 178 62.06 -47.77 11.63
CA VAL A 178 60.92 -48.57 12.10
C VAL A 178 60.46 -49.49 10.97
N GLN A 179 60.26 -50.75 11.34
CA GLN A 179 60.00 -51.90 10.49
C GLN A 179 58.63 -51.84 9.82
N THR A 180 58.57 -52.44 8.63
CA THR A 180 57.35 -52.87 7.94
C THR A 180 56.49 -53.79 8.83
N ALA A 181 55.30 -53.33 9.20
CA ALA A 181 54.21 -54.18 9.67
C ALA A 181 53.15 -54.33 8.55
N ASN A 182 52.67 -55.55 8.37
CA ASN A 182 51.63 -55.92 7.39
C ASN A 182 50.30 -55.17 7.64
N PRO A 183 49.58 -54.74 6.59
CA PRO A 183 48.21 -54.24 6.73
C PRO A 183 47.23 -55.41 6.56
N THR A 184 46.80 -55.99 7.66
CA THR A 184 45.51 -56.69 7.75
C THR A 184 44.92 -56.33 9.10
N ASP A 185 44.25 -55.17 9.15
CA ASP A 185 43.16 -54.86 10.07
C ASP A 185 42.51 -53.55 9.59
N ASP A 186 41.18 -53.57 9.48
CA ASP A 186 40.32 -52.49 9.02
C ASP A 186 40.55 -51.19 9.84
N ILE A 187 41.03 -50.14 9.17
CA ILE A 187 41.00 -48.76 9.68
C ILE A 187 39.77 -48.09 9.07
N PRO A 188 38.84 -47.51 9.86
CA PRO A 188 37.66 -46.85 9.32
C PRO A 188 38.04 -45.51 8.68
N PHE A 189 37.60 -45.32 7.43
CA PHE A 189 37.45 -44.08 6.66
C PHE A 189 38.36 -42.88 7.06
N LEU A 190 39.45 -42.70 6.31
CA LEU A 190 40.19 -41.43 6.21
C LEU A 190 39.29 -40.37 5.55
N LEU A 191 39.16 -39.22 6.21
CA LEU A 191 38.55 -37.99 5.69
C LEU A 191 39.29 -37.58 4.40
N GLN A 192 38.57 -37.56 3.28
CA GLN A 192 39.08 -37.06 2.01
C GLN A 192 38.89 -35.55 1.99
N GLU A 193 40.00 -34.78 1.99
CA GLU A 193 39.99 -33.32 1.87
C GLU A 193 39.10 -32.90 0.68
N SER A 194 38.22 -31.93 0.90
CA SER A 194 37.39 -31.39 -0.19
C SER A 194 38.29 -30.62 -1.14
N PRO A 195 38.33 -30.94 -2.45
CA PRO A 195 39.21 -30.24 -3.38
C PRO A 195 38.84 -28.74 -3.44
N TYR A 196 39.79 -27.88 -3.08
CA TYR A 196 39.71 -26.45 -3.29
C TYR A 196 40.07 -26.12 -4.74
N LEU A 197 39.15 -25.50 -5.47
CA LEU A 197 39.29 -25.15 -6.87
C LEU A 197 39.07 -23.65 -7.02
N ALA A 198 39.91 -22.98 -7.82
CA ALA A 198 39.84 -21.52 -7.97
C ALA A 198 40.01 -21.07 -9.43
N GLY A 199 39.47 -19.89 -9.75
CA GLY A 199 39.62 -19.17 -11.01
C GLY A 199 38.38 -19.17 -11.90
N ASN A 200 38.61 -18.98 -13.21
CA ASN A 200 37.57 -19.16 -14.23
C ASN A 200 37.69 -20.57 -14.78
N ALA A 201 36.79 -21.46 -14.38
CA ALA A 201 36.77 -22.84 -14.83
C ALA A 201 35.53 -23.13 -15.68
N PHE A 202 35.68 -24.11 -16.56
CA PHE A 202 34.54 -24.71 -17.24
C PHE A 202 34.09 -25.91 -16.44
N LEU A 203 32.78 -26.09 -16.29
CA LEU A 203 32.22 -27.18 -15.48
C LEU A 203 32.70 -28.56 -16.00
N ASP A 204 32.82 -28.73 -17.32
CA ASP A 204 33.35 -29.96 -17.95
C ASP A 204 34.81 -30.25 -17.62
N ASN A 205 35.62 -29.22 -17.41
CA ASN A 205 37.02 -29.36 -16.98
C ASN A 205 37.16 -29.69 -15.50
N LEU A 206 36.22 -29.27 -14.65
CA LEU A 206 36.26 -29.51 -13.20
C LEU A 206 36.01 -30.98 -12.86
N PHE A 207 35.17 -31.65 -13.65
CA PHE A 207 34.77 -33.03 -13.37
C PHE A 207 35.49 -34.07 -14.24
N GLY A 208 36.28 -33.68 -15.24
CA GLY A 208 37.29 -34.57 -15.86
C GLY A 208 36.80 -35.47 -17.01
N GLY A 209 35.72 -35.12 -17.70
CA GLY A 209 35.15 -35.92 -18.78
C GLY A 209 35.62 -35.49 -20.16
N THR A 210 36.59 -36.19 -20.77
CA THR A 210 37.03 -35.89 -22.14
C THR A 210 36.07 -36.38 -23.24
N THR A 211 34.97 -37.05 -22.90
CA THR A 211 33.99 -37.59 -23.86
C THR A 211 32.57 -37.05 -23.60
N PRO A 212 31.82 -36.61 -24.63
CA PRO A 212 30.55 -35.90 -24.46
C PRO A 212 29.38 -36.67 -23.81
N ASN A 213 29.54 -37.94 -23.43
CA ASN A 213 28.43 -38.82 -23.00
C ASN A 213 28.78 -39.77 -21.83
N GLU A 214 29.94 -39.65 -21.17
CA GLU A 214 30.39 -40.67 -20.17
C GLU A 214 30.66 -40.10 -18.77
N PHE A 215 29.75 -39.29 -18.24
CA PHE A 215 29.51 -39.30 -16.78
C PHE A 215 28.30 -40.17 -16.39
N SER A 216 27.80 -40.96 -17.34
CA SER A 216 26.82 -42.01 -17.10
C SER A 216 27.46 -43.39 -16.87
N ASP A 217 28.67 -43.51 -16.32
CA ASP A 217 29.14 -44.83 -15.84
C ASP A 217 28.61 -45.05 -14.42
N PRO A 218 27.49 -45.79 -14.22
CA PRO A 218 26.92 -46.05 -12.91
C PRO A 218 27.75 -47.10 -12.16
N ALA A 219 28.83 -47.63 -12.75
CA ALA A 219 29.58 -48.75 -12.21
C ALA A 219 30.73 -48.34 -11.26
N ASN A 220 31.16 -47.09 -11.25
CA ASN A 220 32.15 -46.57 -10.30
C ASN A 220 31.55 -45.40 -9.52
N GLY A 221 30.84 -45.74 -8.44
CA GLY A 221 30.00 -44.85 -7.65
C GLY A 221 30.56 -43.44 -7.48
N ASP A 222 29.78 -42.46 -7.94
CA ASP A 222 29.99 -41.05 -7.64
C ASP A 222 29.77 -40.88 -6.12
N ILE A 223 30.88 -40.78 -5.40
CA ILE A 223 30.91 -40.45 -3.98
C ILE A 223 30.44 -39.00 -3.89
N GLY A 224 29.49 -38.67 -3.00
CA GLY A 224 28.98 -37.31 -2.82
C GLY A 224 30.10 -36.29 -2.79
N LYS A 225 30.30 -35.57 -3.91
CA LYS A 225 31.43 -34.64 -4.06
C LYS A 225 31.10 -33.39 -3.26
N ARG A 226 31.93 -33.10 -2.26
CA ARG A 226 32.00 -31.82 -1.57
C ARG A 226 33.09 -31.00 -2.24
N ILE A 227 32.72 -29.94 -2.95
CA ILE A 227 33.66 -29.08 -3.67
C ILE A 227 33.61 -27.69 -3.06
N LEU A 228 34.79 -27.09 -2.82
CA LEU A 228 34.91 -25.68 -2.47
C LEU A 228 35.46 -24.94 -3.69
N TYR A 229 34.71 -23.97 -4.21
CA TYR A 229 35.05 -23.25 -5.43
C TYR A 229 35.11 -21.73 -5.23
N ASP A 230 36.19 -21.12 -5.73
CA ASP A 230 36.44 -19.67 -5.71
C ASP A 230 36.56 -19.10 -7.13
N GLY A 231 35.53 -18.39 -7.61
CA GLY A 231 35.56 -17.68 -8.89
C GLY A 231 34.31 -17.90 -9.74
N THR A 232 34.47 -17.92 -11.08
CA THR A 232 33.35 -18.13 -12.01
C THR A 232 33.39 -19.51 -12.65
N ILE A 233 32.32 -20.27 -12.52
CA ILE A 233 32.09 -21.53 -13.22
C ILE A 233 31.26 -21.24 -14.48
N ARG A 234 31.69 -21.70 -15.65
CA ARG A 234 30.97 -21.55 -16.92
C ARG A 234 30.48 -22.90 -17.45
N VAL A 235 29.20 -22.98 -17.80
CA VAL A 235 28.55 -24.14 -18.42
C VAL A 235 28.39 -23.86 -19.91
N ARG A 236 29.13 -24.61 -20.74
CA ARG A 236 29.20 -24.40 -22.20
C ARG A 236 28.57 -25.51 -23.02
N ARG A 237 28.11 -26.54 -22.33
CA ARG A 237 27.53 -27.77 -22.87
C ARG A 237 26.51 -28.25 -21.86
N ASP A 238 25.55 -29.01 -22.35
CA ASP A 238 24.53 -29.60 -21.49
C ASP A 238 25.19 -30.42 -20.38
N TYR A 239 24.76 -30.19 -19.14
CA TYR A 239 25.35 -30.81 -17.96
C TYR A 239 24.29 -31.03 -16.87
N THR A 240 24.37 -32.19 -16.21
CA THR A 240 23.57 -32.49 -15.01
C THR A 240 24.48 -32.56 -13.80
N PHE A 241 24.22 -31.71 -12.81
CA PHE A 241 24.89 -31.71 -11.51
C PHE A 241 23.98 -32.35 -10.46
N GLY A 242 24.38 -33.50 -9.92
CA GLY A 242 23.63 -34.29 -8.94
C GLY A 242 23.12 -35.61 -9.51
N GLY A 243 22.04 -36.17 -8.94
CA GLY A 243 21.28 -37.28 -9.55
C GLY A 243 21.89 -38.69 -9.58
N THR A 244 23.06 -38.95 -8.97
CA THR A 244 23.62 -40.31 -8.98
C THR A 244 24.44 -40.62 -7.72
N ILE A 245 23.78 -41.10 -6.66
CA ILE A 245 24.46 -41.69 -5.51
C ILE A 245 24.08 -43.16 -5.45
N THR A 246 25.00 -44.04 -5.87
CA THR A 246 24.94 -45.48 -5.57
C THR A 246 25.63 -45.81 -4.23
N SER A 247 26.13 -44.78 -3.53
CA SER A 247 26.89 -44.91 -2.29
C SER A 247 25.99 -44.98 -1.04
N ILE A 248 26.54 -45.55 0.04
CA ILE A 248 25.85 -46.16 1.17
C ILE A 248 25.18 -45.14 2.12
N ASN A 249 25.33 -43.83 1.87
CA ASN A 249 24.71 -42.78 2.67
C ASN A 249 23.75 -41.91 1.82
N PRO A 250 22.49 -42.34 1.64
CA PRO A 250 21.48 -41.60 0.86
C PRO A 250 21.18 -40.21 1.44
N ASP A 251 21.60 -39.92 2.68
CA ASP A 251 21.35 -38.64 3.36
C ASP A 251 22.31 -37.50 2.90
N GLU A 252 23.37 -37.80 2.14
CA GLU A 252 24.36 -36.79 1.71
C GLU A 252 24.35 -36.56 0.19
N GLY A 253 23.39 -35.77 -0.29
CA GLY A 253 23.34 -35.26 -1.66
C GLY A 253 24.65 -34.57 -2.11
N SER A 254 24.82 -34.38 -3.42
CA SER A 254 25.98 -33.64 -3.96
C SER A 254 26.03 -32.21 -3.40
N LYS A 255 27.21 -31.72 -3.00
CA LYS A 255 27.36 -30.38 -2.39
C LYS A 255 28.44 -29.53 -3.04
N LEU A 256 28.04 -28.38 -3.57
CA LEU A 256 28.93 -27.34 -4.08
C LEU A 256 28.94 -26.15 -3.12
N THR A 257 30.11 -25.85 -2.57
CA THR A 257 30.32 -24.71 -1.69
C THR A 257 31.09 -23.62 -2.42
N LEU A 258 30.55 -22.41 -2.45
CA LEU A 258 31.05 -21.28 -3.24
C LEU A 258 31.60 -20.20 -2.31
N VAL A 259 32.77 -19.66 -2.64
CA VAL A 259 33.38 -18.54 -1.91
C VAL A 259 32.67 -17.24 -2.29
N ASP A 260 32.70 -16.25 -1.41
CA ASP A 260 32.11 -14.93 -1.56
C ASP A 260 32.41 -14.31 -2.94
N GLY A 261 31.37 -13.82 -3.62
CA GLY A 261 31.48 -13.28 -4.97
C GLY A 261 31.66 -14.30 -6.10
N SER A 262 31.73 -15.61 -5.81
CA SER A 262 31.73 -16.66 -6.83
C SER A 262 30.38 -16.73 -7.56
N GLN A 263 30.37 -17.28 -8.78
CA GLN A 263 29.15 -17.39 -9.59
C GLN A 263 29.18 -18.57 -10.56
N ILE A 264 28.01 -18.99 -11.02
CA ILE A 264 27.84 -19.96 -12.10
C ILE A 264 27.18 -19.24 -13.28
N ILE A 265 27.68 -19.44 -14.50
CA ILE A 265 27.10 -18.88 -15.73
C ILE A 265 26.72 -20.03 -16.66
N VAL A 266 25.44 -20.13 -16.99
CA VAL A 266 24.91 -21.02 -18.03
C VAL A 266 24.93 -20.26 -19.34
N GLU A 267 25.89 -20.59 -20.21
CA GLU A 267 26.11 -19.85 -21.47
C GLU A 267 24.98 -20.16 -22.48
N SER A 268 24.76 -19.23 -23.42
CA SER A 268 23.71 -19.35 -24.43
C SER A 268 23.67 -20.71 -25.16
N ASN A 269 22.45 -21.24 -25.37
CA ASN A 269 22.17 -22.53 -26.03
C ASN A 269 22.71 -23.76 -25.27
N THR A 270 22.81 -23.67 -23.94
CA THR A 270 23.25 -24.78 -23.10
C THR A 270 22.25 -25.02 -21.98
N THR A 271 22.17 -26.27 -21.52
CA THR A 271 21.28 -26.68 -20.43
C THR A 271 22.07 -27.09 -19.20
N LEU A 272 21.84 -26.44 -18.06
CA LEU A 272 22.29 -26.93 -16.76
C LEU A 272 21.10 -27.57 -16.02
N ILE A 273 21.25 -28.80 -15.56
CA ILE A 273 20.29 -29.48 -14.70
C ILE A 273 20.90 -29.62 -13.30
N ILE A 274 20.21 -29.20 -12.25
CA ILE A 274 20.58 -29.40 -10.85
C ILE A 274 19.59 -30.39 -10.23
N GLU A 275 20.09 -31.56 -9.83
CA GLU A 275 19.26 -32.69 -9.38
C GLU A 275 19.63 -33.16 -7.97
N GLY A 276 18.80 -32.83 -6.98
CA GLY A 276 19.01 -33.20 -5.57
C GLY A 276 20.34 -32.72 -4.98
N ALA A 277 20.90 -31.61 -5.48
CA ALA A 277 22.18 -31.08 -5.05
C ALA A 277 22.03 -29.80 -4.19
N THR A 278 22.97 -29.60 -3.27
CA THR A 278 23.07 -28.40 -2.43
C THR A 278 24.14 -27.45 -2.93
N LEU A 279 23.78 -26.20 -3.20
CA LEU A 279 24.67 -25.09 -3.51
C LEU A 279 24.62 -24.09 -2.34
N SER A 280 25.76 -23.79 -1.73
CA SER A 280 25.83 -22.93 -0.52
C SER A 280 27.12 -22.13 -0.48
N SER A 281 27.24 -21.16 0.43
CA SER A 281 28.51 -20.47 0.67
C SER A 281 29.15 -20.77 2.02
N CYS A 282 30.43 -20.43 2.17
CA CYS A 282 31.12 -20.47 3.47
C CYS A 282 30.84 -19.22 4.31
N ARG A 283 31.52 -18.09 4.02
CA ARG A 283 31.62 -16.93 4.93
C ARG A 283 30.65 -15.80 4.60
N GLY A 284 30.60 -15.41 3.34
CA GLY A 284 29.74 -14.36 2.79
C GLY A 284 28.86 -14.91 1.68
N MET A 285 28.14 -14.04 1.00
CA MET A 285 27.23 -14.44 -0.07
C MET A 285 27.99 -14.60 -1.39
N TRP A 286 27.63 -15.61 -2.17
CA TRP A 286 28.07 -15.76 -3.55
C TRP A 286 27.08 -15.07 -4.50
N ASN A 287 27.47 -14.76 -5.73
CA ASN A 287 26.64 -13.94 -6.61
C ASN A 287 25.41 -14.67 -7.17
N GLY A 288 25.49 -16.00 -7.34
CA GLY A 288 24.39 -16.80 -7.88
C GLY A 288 24.66 -17.52 -9.21
N ILE A 289 23.57 -18.02 -9.81
CA ILE A 289 23.56 -18.65 -11.14
C ILE A 289 22.99 -17.66 -12.16
N THR A 290 23.74 -17.31 -13.20
CA THR A 290 23.24 -16.51 -14.33
C THR A 290 22.87 -17.40 -15.50
N VAL A 291 21.64 -17.28 -16.00
CA VAL A 291 21.12 -17.96 -17.20
C VAL A 291 21.13 -16.97 -18.35
N GLU A 292 22.00 -17.18 -19.34
CA GLU A 292 22.11 -16.30 -20.51
C GLU A 292 20.97 -16.53 -21.53
N ASN A 293 20.90 -15.67 -22.54
CA ASN A 293 19.90 -15.76 -23.61
C ASN A 293 19.94 -17.13 -24.30
N ASN A 294 18.78 -17.78 -24.48
CA ASN A 294 18.59 -19.14 -24.99
C ASN A 294 19.27 -20.24 -24.17
N ALA A 295 19.78 -19.95 -22.96
CA ALA A 295 20.24 -20.97 -22.03
C ALA A 295 19.05 -21.51 -21.23
N THR A 296 19.19 -22.73 -20.70
CA THR A 296 18.17 -23.38 -19.89
C THR A 296 18.76 -23.83 -18.56
N LEU A 297 18.12 -23.48 -17.46
CA LEU A 297 18.40 -24.01 -16.13
C LEU A 297 17.19 -24.81 -15.64
N ILE A 298 17.41 -26.07 -15.28
CA ILE A 298 16.40 -26.94 -14.69
C ILE A 298 16.87 -27.30 -13.28
N ILE A 299 16.06 -27.03 -12.27
CA ILE A 299 16.33 -27.38 -10.88
C ILE A 299 15.23 -28.32 -10.44
N ARG A 300 15.56 -29.56 -10.08
CA ARG A 300 14.53 -30.54 -9.71
C ARG A 300 14.93 -31.57 -8.67
N SER A 301 13.95 -32.09 -7.95
CA SER A 301 14.12 -33.28 -7.10
C SER A 301 14.71 -34.46 -7.85
N PHE A 302 15.49 -35.26 -7.13
CA PHE A 302 15.95 -36.56 -7.59
C PHE A 302 15.42 -37.67 -6.69
N ILE A 303 14.75 -38.66 -7.28
CA ILE A 303 14.28 -39.85 -6.54
C ILE A 303 15.36 -40.92 -6.66
N ALA A 304 16.04 -41.19 -5.55
CA ALA A 304 17.05 -42.22 -5.48
C ALA A 304 16.45 -43.63 -5.68
N PRO A 305 17.27 -44.64 -6.05
CA PRO A 305 16.77 -46.01 -6.29
C PRO A 305 16.06 -46.66 -5.09
N ASP A 306 16.30 -46.17 -3.87
CA ASP A 306 15.64 -46.62 -2.64
C ASP A 306 14.31 -45.90 -2.34
N GLY A 307 13.92 -44.93 -3.17
CA GLY A 307 12.72 -44.12 -3.03
C GLY A 307 12.92 -42.82 -2.24
N THR A 308 14.14 -42.54 -1.76
CA THR A 308 14.45 -41.28 -1.07
C THR A 308 14.44 -40.12 -2.05
N GLU A 309 13.68 -39.07 -1.76
CA GLU A 309 13.67 -37.84 -2.56
C GLU A 309 14.75 -36.87 -2.04
N LEU A 310 15.68 -36.52 -2.92
CA LEU A 310 16.70 -35.50 -2.68
C LEU A 310 16.23 -34.18 -3.31
N VAL A 311 15.91 -33.22 -2.46
CA VAL A 311 15.46 -31.88 -2.85
C VAL A 311 16.67 -30.97 -3.05
N PRO A 312 16.82 -30.29 -4.20
CA PRO A 312 17.86 -29.29 -4.41
C PRO A 312 17.76 -28.15 -3.41
N VAL A 313 18.90 -27.65 -2.95
CA VAL A 313 18.97 -26.52 -2.02
C VAL A 313 19.93 -25.49 -2.57
N ILE A 314 19.46 -24.27 -2.82
CA ILE A 314 20.30 -23.12 -3.21
C ILE A 314 20.25 -22.10 -2.09
N ARG A 315 21.40 -21.79 -1.49
CA ARG A 315 21.46 -20.88 -0.33
C ARG A 315 22.64 -19.93 -0.31
N ASP A 316 22.48 -18.89 0.51
CA ASP A 316 23.48 -17.87 0.79
C ASP A 316 23.94 -17.09 -0.46
N ALA A 317 23.07 -16.91 -1.45
CA ALA A 317 23.37 -16.16 -2.68
C ALA A 317 22.78 -14.74 -2.65
N ILE A 318 23.47 -13.78 -3.28
CA ILE A 318 22.92 -12.43 -3.52
C ILE A 318 21.66 -12.56 -4.39
N ASN A 319 21.78 -13.22 -5.54
CA ASN A 319 20.65 -13.60 -6.39
C ASN A 319 20.78 -15.08 -6.69
N ALA A 320 20.02 -15.97 -6.06
CA ALA A 320 20.22 -17.42 -6.28
C ALA A 320 20.17 -17.81 -7.76
N VAL A 321 19.21 -17.27 -8.52
CA VAL A 321 19.18 -17.36 -9.98
C VAL A 321 18.89 -16.00 -10.60
N THR A 322 19.72 -15.58 -11.55
CA THR A 322 19.46 -14.44 -12.44
C THR A 322 19.16 -14.94 -13.85
N VAL A 323 17.98 -14.63 -14.38
CA VAL A 323 17.56 -15.03 -15.73
C VAL A 323 17.60 -13.80 -16.63
N ARG A 324 18.42 -13.85 -17.69
CA ARG A 324 18.48 -12.77 -18.68
C ARG A 324 17.38 -12.92 -19.73
N ASN A 325 17.10 -11.85 -20.48
CA ASN A 325 16.17 -11.88 -21.61
C ASN A 325 16.45 -13.07 -22.55
N GLY A 326 15.40 -13.87 -22.82
CA GLY A 326 15.43 -15.10 -23.62
C GLY A 326 15.99 -16.34 -22.90
N GLY A 327 16.36 -16.24 -21.63
CA GLY A 327 16.76 -17.39 -20.80
C GLY A 327 15.55 -18.19 -20.30
N ASN A 328 15.76 -19.48 -20.04
CA ASN A 328 14.73 -20.40 -19.55
C ASN A 328 15.10 -20.95 -18.16
N LEU A 329 14.19 -20.82 -17.19
CA LEU A 329 14.30 -21.38 -15.85
C LEU A 329 13.09 -22.27 -15.57
N ILE A 330 13.36 -23.51 -15.16
CA ILE A 330 12.36 -24.46 -14.69
C ILE A 330 12.77 -24.93 -13.29
N VAL A 331 11.90 -24.72 -12.30
CA VAL A 331 12.10 -25.12 -10.91
C VAL A 331 10.99 -26.08 -10.49
N GLU A 332 11.37 -27.26 -10.01
CA GLU A 332 10.48 -28.36 -9.67
C GLU A 332 10.87 -28.96 -8.32
N ASN A 333 10.16 -28.59 -7.25
CA ASN A 333 10.46 -29.02 -5.88
C ASN A 333 11.91 -28.72 -5.45
N ALA A 334 12.18 -27.47 -5.08
CA ALA A 334 13.51 -26.99 -4.68
C ALA A 334 13.43 -25.99 -3.52
N ILE A 335 14.51 -25.85 -2.76
CA ILE A 335 14.59 -24.92 -1.61
C ILE A 335 15.58 -23.78 -1.91
N PHE A 336 15.09 -22.54 -1.83
CA PHE A 336 15.86 -21.31 -1.89
C PHE A 336 15.94 -20.73 -0.47
N ALA A 337 17.04 -20.96 0.24
CA ALA A 337 17.19 -20.57 1.65
C ALA A 337 18.21 -19.44 1.85
N ASN A 338 17.89 -18.42 2.64
CA ASN A 338 18.83 -17.34 3.02
C ASN A 338 19.51 -16.65 1.82
N ASN A 339 18.81 -16.55 0.70
CA ASN A 339 19.26 -15.76 -0.44
C ASN A 339 18.70 -14.35 -0.28
N ARG A 340 19.41 -13.31 -0.70
CA ARG A 340 18.85 -11.95 -0.67
C ARG A 340 17.68 -11.86 -1.65
N ASN A 341 17.88 -12.39 -2.85
CA ASN A 341 16.84 -12.62 -3.85
C ASN A 341 16.87 -14.09 -4.30
N GLY A 342 15.72 -14.78 -4.33
CA GLY A 342 15.65 -16.14 -4.85
C GLY A 342 15.81 -16.20 -6.37
N ILE A 343 14.90 -15.54 -7.10
CA ILE A 343 14.94 -15.41 -8.56
C ILE A 343 14.96 -13.92 -8.93
N LEU A 344 15.78 -13.54 -9.90
CA LEU A 344 15.85 -12.18 -10.44
C LEU A 344 15.82 -12.19 -11.97
N VAL A 345 14.93 -11.41 -12.56
CA VAL A 345 15.05 -10.91 -13.93
C VAL A 345 15.41 -9.43 -13.85
N GLU A 346 16.56 -9.04 -14.38
CA GLU A 346 17.07 -7.66 -14.29
C GLU A 346 16.22 -6.69 -15.11
N GLU A 347 16.28 -5.39 -14.82
CA GLU A 347 15.59 -4.34 -15.60
C GLU A 347 15.99 -4.34 -17.08
N SER A 348 15.04 -4.05 -17.97
CA SER A 348 15.34 -3.91 -19.39
C SER A 348 16.31 -2.76 -19.63
N ALA A 349 17.34 -3.05 -20.44
CA ALA A 349 18.27 -2.03 -20.89
C ALA A 349 17.59 -0.94 -21.75
N SER A 350 16.40 -1.21 -22.29
CA SER A 350 15.63 -0.24 -23.07
C SER A 350 14.70 0.64 -22.21
N GLY A 351 14.44 0.23 -20.96
CA GLY A 351 13.42 0.81 -20.09
C GLY A 351 11.98 0.46 -20.50
N ASN A 352 11.78 -0.42 -21.48
CA ASN A 352 10.46 -0.87 -21.92
C ASN A 352 10.21 -2.31 -21.48
N ILE A 353 8.93 -2.70 -21.47
CA ILE A 353 8.48 -4.07 -21.27
C ILE A 353 8.80 -4.93 -22.51
N ASP A 354 10.05 -5.37 -22.63
CA ASP A 354 10.56 -6.09 -23.80
C ASP A 354 11.36 -7.35 -23.44
N GLN A 355 11.32 -7.77 -22.18
CA GLN A 355 11.97 -8.99 -21.74
C GLN A 355 11.06 -10.20 -21.92
N ASN A 356 11.61 -11.26 -22.50
CA ASN A 356 10.91 -12.52 -22.77
C ASN A 356 11.63 -13.74 -22.14
N PRO A 357 11.96 -13.74 -20.84
CA PRO A 357 12.42 -14.96 -20.17
C PRO A 357 11.27 -15.96 -20.01
N THR A 358 11.56 -17.25 -20.00
CA THR A 358 10.59 -18.27 -19.54
C THR A 358 10.96 -18.71 -18.14
N VAL A 359 10.10 -18.45 -17.15
CA VAL A 359 10.31 -18.82 -15.75
C VAL A 359 9.12 -19.60 -15.24
N VAL A 360 9.32 -20.89 -14.99
CA VAL A 360 8.30 -21.80 -14.47
C VAL A 360 8.73 -22.33 -13.11
N VAL A 361 7.92 -22.10 -12.09
CA VAL A 361 8.22 -22.48 -10.70
C VAL A 361 7.08 -23.33 -10.13
N ARG A 362 7.43 -24.51 -9.60
CA ARG A 362 6.46 -25.45 -9.04
C ARG A 362 7.01 -26.17 -7.81
N GLY A 363 6.22 -26.24 -6.74
CA GLY A 363 6.63 -26.89 -5.49
C GLY A 363 7.86 -26.28 -4.81
N ALA A 364 8.27 -25.06 -5.19
CA ALA A 364 9.50 -24.46 -4.66
C ALA A 364 9.25 -23.79 -3.31
N THR A 365 10.19 -23.92 -2.38
CA THR A 365 10.18 -23.21 -1.10
C THR A 365 11.21 -22.09 -1.12
N PHE A 366 10.78 -20.86 -0.87
CA PHE A 366 11.62 -19.70 -0.64
C PHE A 366 11.52 -19.34 0.84
N GLU A 367 12.65 -19.30 1.55
CA GLU A 367 12.64 -19.06 2.99
C GLU A 367 13.90 -18.37 3.52
N GLN A 368 13.75 -17.64 4.62
CA GLN A 368 14.83 -17.36 5.56
C GLN A 368 14.79 -18.43 6.65
N SER A 369 15.83 -19.25 6.76
CA SER A 369 15.82 -20.37 7.70
C SER A 369 15.89 -19.85 9.14
N THR A 370 14.83 -20.07 9.91
CA THR A 370 14.79 -19.86 11.35
C THR A 370 15.41 -21.08 12.04
N LEU A 371 16.75 -21.16 12.11
CA LEU A 371 17.38 -22.20 12.94
C LEU A 371 16.98 -21.95 14.41
N ALA A 372 16.12 -22.82 14.92
CA ALA A 372 15.35 -22.74 16.16
C ALA A 372 16.16 -22.80 17.47
N THR A 373 17.36 -22.23 17.54
CA THR A 373 18.23 -22.31 18.71
C THR A 373 18.68 -20.92 19.16
N THR A 374 17.82 -20.20 19.88
CA THR A 374 18.10 -19.11 20.87
C THR A 374 19.05 -17.94 20.54
N ASP A 375 19.83 -17.99 19.46
CA ASP A 375 20.53 -16.88 18.80
C ASP A 375 19.69 -16.45 17.59
N GLN A 376 18.50 -15.89 17.87
CA GLN A 376 17.56 -15.37 16.88
C GLN A 376 18.11 -14.13 16.17
N LEU A 377 19.12 -14.30 15.34
CA LEU A 377 19.45 -13.41 14.23
C LEU A 377 19.93 -14.29 13.08
N SER A 378 18.99 -15.03 12.49
CA SER A 378 19.08 -15.65 11.16
C SER A 378 19.25 -14.56 10.11
N ARG A 379 20.43 -13.96 10.04
CA ARG A 379 20.74 -12.83 9.16
C ARG A 379 21.35 -13.33 7.85
N LEU A 380 21.14 -12.56 6.78
CA LEU A 380 21.92 -12.74 5.57
C LEU A 380 23.43 -12.64 5.89
N LYS A 381 24.24 -13.39 5.15
CA LYS A 381 25.69 -13.33 5.27
C LYS A 381 26.21 -11.99 4.66
N PRO A 382 27.47 -11.59 4.95
CA PRO A 382 28.08 -10.42 4.30
C PRO A 382 27.91 -10.43 2.78
N PRO A 383 27.65 -9.27 2.14
CA PRO A 383 27.71 -7.91 2.69
C PRO A 383 26.43 -7.42 3.39
N PHE A 384 25.39 -8.24 3.47
CA PHE A 384 24.06 -7.85 3.97
C PHE A 384 23.84 -8.32 5.42
N VAL A 385 24.90 -8.29 6.23
CA VAL A 385 24.79 -8.66 7.65
C VAL A 385 23.79 -7.72 8.30
N ASP A 386 22.78 -8.30 8.93
CA ASP A 386 21.68 -7.61 9.62
C ASP A 386 20.50 -7.22 8.73
N ASP A 387 20.59 -7.44 7.42
CA ASP A 387 19.45 -7.29 6.51
C ASP A 387 18.62 -8.58 6.46
N GLU A 388 17.34 -8.42 6.13
CA GLU A 388 16.38 -9.49 5.91
C GLU A 388 16.37 -9.94 4.44
N VAL A 389 15.79 -11.11 4.17
CA VAL A 389 15.58 -11.56 2.78
C VAL A 389 14.65 -10.57 2.09
N LEU A 390 15.13 -9.96 1.00
CA LEU A 390 14.38 -8.94 0.29
C LEU A 390 13.17 -9.55 -0.42
N ALA A 391 13.39 -10.57 -1.25
CA ALA A 391 12.31 -11.19 -2.03
C ALA A 391 12.56 -12.64 -2.43
N GLY A 392 11.50 -13.44 -2.49
CA GLY A 392 11.53 -14.77 -3.11
C GLY A 392 11.81 -14.67 -4.62
N ALA A 393 11.11 -13.78 -5.32
CA ALA A 393 11.38 -13.51 -6.74
C ALA A 393 11.14 -12.03 -7.12
N ILE A 394 11.92 -11.51 -8.06
CA ILE A 394 11.80 -10.15 -8.61
C ILE A 394 11.86 -10.23 -10.13
N PHE A 395 10.90 -9.61 -10.80
CA PHE A 395 10.80 -9.57 -12.25
C PHE A 395 10.66 -8.13 -12.75
N HIS A 396 11.51 -7.73 -13.68
CA HIS A 396 11.44 -6.41 -14.31
C HIS A 396 11.16 -6.54 -15.81
N ASP A 397 10.21 -5.75 -16.32
CA ASP A 397 9.95 -5.55 -17.74
C ASP A 397 9.63 -6.82 -18.54
N VAL A 398 9.09 -7.84 -17.87
CA VAL A 398 8.80 -9.14 -18.49
C VAL A 398 7.46 -9.12 -19.18
N GLN A 399 7.44 -9.30 -20.48
CA GLN A 399 6.23 -9.24 -21.30
C GLN A 399 5.37 -10.52 -21.20
N ASP A 400 6.00 -11.68 -21.00
CA ASP A 400 5.35 -12.97 -20.77
C ASP A 400 6.38 -13.97 -20.23
N GLY A 401 5.89 -15.13 -19.77
CA GLY A 401 6.69 -16.31 -19.50
C GLY A 401 6.86 -16.62 -18.03
N ILE A 402 6.24 -15.84 -17.13
CA ILE A 402 6.28 -16.07 -15.69
C ILE A 402 5.06 -16.86 -15.24
N LEU A 403 5.30 -18.09 -14.77
CA LEU A 403 4.27 -18.99 -14.26
C LEU A 403 4.70 -19.64 -12.95
N PHE A 404 3.96 -19.34 -11.88
CA PHE A 404 3.99 -20.13 -10.64
C PHE A 404 2.80 -21.09 -10.63
N SER A 405 3.07 -22.38 -10.44
CA SER A 405 2.03 -23.42 -10.51
C SER A 405 2.38 -24.63 -9.64
N VAL A 406 1.63 -25.73 -9.78
CA VAL A 406 1.86 -27.03 -9.14
C VAL A 406 2.36 -28.06 -10.15
N LEU A 407 3.13 -29.03 -9.66
CA LEU A 407 3.43 -30.28 -10.39
C LEU A 407 2.29 -31.27 -10.21
N GLU A 408 1.98 -31.58 -8.95
CA GLU A 408 0.90 -32.46 -8.52
C GLU A 408 -0.03 -31.69 -7.56
N PRO A 409 -1.28 -32.17 -7.36
CA PRO A 409 -2.14 -31.63 -6.31
C PRO A 409 -1.39 -31.66 -4.98
N ASN A 410 -1.26 -30.50 -4.33
CA ASN A 410 -0.53 -30.24 -3.07
C ASN A 410 0.96 -29.82 -3.16
N ASP A 411 1.57 -29.76 -4.34
CA ASP A 411 2.96 -29.26 -4.49
C ASP A 411 2.98 -27.73 -4.63
N PHE A 412 2.54 -27.03 -3.59
CA PHE A 412 2.46 -25.57 -3.57
C PHE A 412 3.87 -24.94 -3.54
N ASN A 413 3.99 -23.75 -4.14
CA ASN A 413 5.16 -22.91 -3.88
C ASN A 413 4.99 -22.25 -2.50
N HIS A 414 6.02 -22.27 -1.67
CA HIS A 414 6.00 -21.66 -0.34
C HIS A 414 6.92 -20.44 -0.29
N PHE A 415 6.44 -19.35 0.28
CA PHE A 415 7.20 -18.13 0.55
C PHE A 415 7.02 -17.79 2.02
N ARG A 416 8.11 -17.74 2.80
CA ARG A 416 8.01 -17.49 4.24
C ARG A 416 9.21 -16.81 4.88
N ASN A 417 8.97 -16.09 5.97
CA ASN A 417 9.98 -15.40 6.77
C ASN A 417 10.84 -14.45 5.89
N MET A 418 10.22 -13.60 5.09
CA MET A 418 10.92 -12.63 4.24
C MET A 418 10.08 -11.38 3.99
N ASN A 419 10.68 -10.32 3.46
CA ASN A 419 10.01 -9.02 3.29
C ASN A 419 9.03 -9.00 2.11
N ASN A 420 9.28 -9.81 1.09
CA ASN A 420 8.40 -9.89 -0.08
C ASN A 420 8.40 -11.30 -0.64
N GLY A 421 7.25 -11.78 -1.10
CA GLY A 421 7.17 -13.07 -1.77
C GLY A 421 7.62 -12.93 -3.21
N ILE A 422 6.83 -12.20 -4.01
CA ILE A 422 7.12 -11.94 -5.43
C ILE A 422 6.91 -10.46 -5.73
N ILE A 423 7.84 -9.85 -6.45
CA ILE A 423 7.77 -8.47 -6.92
C ILE A 423 7.75 -8.44 -8.45
N PHE A 424 6.72 -7.82 -9.02
CA PHE A 424 6.56 -7.57 -10.44
C PHE A 424 6.71 -6.08 -10.71
N HIS A 425 7.82 -5.70 -11.34
CA HIS A 425 8.01 -4.37 -11.90
C HIS A 425 7.67 -4.40 -13.38
N ARG A 426 6.56 -3.74 -13.77
CA ARG A 426 6.10 -3.69 -15.17
C ARG A 426 6.16 -5.07 -15.86
N SER A 427 5.59 -6.10 -15.22
CA SER A 427 5.75 -7.49 -15.67
C SER A 427 4.44 -8.28 -15.70
N PHE A 428 4.30 -9.17 -16.69
CA PHE A 428 3.18 -10.10 -16.83
C PHE A 428 3.47 -11.37 -16.05
N ALA A 429 2.49 -11.81 -15.28
CA ALA A 429 2.66 -13.02 -14.51
C ALA A 429 1.36 -13.71 -14.16
N ASN A 430 1.48 -15.02 -13.93
CA ASN A 430 0.42 -15.86 -13.45
C ASN A 430 0.90 -16.58 -12.18
N VAL A 431 0.36 -16.16 -11.03
CA VAL A 431 0.67 -16.72 -9.72
C VAL A 431 -0.45 -17.65 -9.31
N ARG A 432 -0.19 -18.94 -9.33
CA ARG A 432 -1.11 -19.99 -8.89
C ARG A 432 -0.43 -20.89 -7.87
N ALA A 433 -1.24 -21.63 -7.13
CA ALA A 433 -0.78 -22.70 -6.24
C ALA A 433 0.44 -22.28 -5.39
N SER A 434 0.30 -21.15 -4.71
CA SER A 434 1.36 -20.54 -3.91
C SER A 434 0.82 -20.19 -2.53
N ILE A 435 1.65 -20.39 -1.52
CA ILE A 435 1.36 -20.11 -0.11
C ILE A 435 2.39 -19.07 0.35
N PHE A 436 1.90 -17.95 0.84
CA PHE A 436 2.68 -16.89 1.45
C PHE A 436 2.34 -16.89 2.94
N GLU A 437 3.32 -17.12 3.81
CA GLU A 437 3.11 -17.27 5.25
C GLU A 437 4.21 -16.57 6.06
N ASP A 438 3.87 -15.95 7.18
CA ASP A 438 4.85 -15.35 8.11
C ASP A 438 5.80 -14.34 7.42
N MET A 439 5.24 -13.44 6.61
CA MET A 439 6.04 -12.41 5.91
C MET A 439 6.38 -11.24 6.85
N ILE A 440 7.55 -10.64 6.68
CA ILE A 440 8.11 -9.69 7.63
C ILE A 440 7.96 -8.25 7.12
N ASP A 441 7.21 -7.43 7.85
CA ASP A 441 7.21 -5.98 7.66
C ASP A 441 8.27 -5.33 8.54
N ASP A 442 9.36 -4.87 7.94
CA ASP A 442 10.42 -4.12 8.61
C ASP A 442 10.13 -2.61 8.70
N GLY A 443 8.97 -2.16 8.22
CA GLY A 443 8.57 -0.76 8.16
C GLY A 443 9.35 0.06 7.13
N THR A 444 10.15 -0.58 6.27
CA THR A 444 10.87 0.09 5.20
C THR A 444 10.05 0.13 3.91
N LEU A 445 10.37 1.06 3.02
CA LEU A 445 9.74 1.13 1.68
C LEU A 445 10.03 -0.10 0.81
N LEU A 446 10.96 -0.97 1.22
CA LEU A 446 11.29 -2.18 0.48
C LEU A 446 10.45 -3.37 0.92
N SER A 447 9.80 -3.33 2.09
CA SER A 447 8.86 -4.37 2.52
C SER A 447 7.45 -4.02 2.03
N SER A 448 6.86 -4.91 1.25
CA SER A 448 5.54 -4.74 0.62
C SER A 448 4.79 -6.07 0.44
N ASN A 449 5.26 -7.12 1.13
CA ASN A 449 4.69 -8.41 1.54
C ASN A 449 3.69 -9.15 0.62
N GLY A 450 3.82 -10.48 0.56
CA GLY A 450 3.06 -11.33 -0.36
C GLY A 450 3.44 -11.10 -1.83
N VAL A 451 2.50 -10.59 -2.63
CA VAL A 451 2.71 -10.26 -4.05
C VAL A 451 2.65 -8.75 -4.27
N VAL A 452 3.72 -8.18 -4.84
CA VAL A 452 3.82 -6.76 -5.19
C VAL A 452 3.72 -6.60 -6.70
N VAL A 453 2.80 -5.76 -7.16
CA VAL A 453 2.67 -5.35 -8.56
C VAL A 453 2.91 -3.84 -8.65
N ASP A 454 4.02 -3.46 -9.26
CA ASP A 454 4.49 -2.09 -9.38
C ASP A 454 4.73 -1.74 -10.85
N ASP A 455 3.83 -0.93 -11.41
CA ASP A 455 3.92 -0.48 -12.80
C ASP A 455 4.60 0.90 -12.92
N THR A 456 5.32 1.38 -11.89
CA THR A 456 6.05 2.65 -12.03
C THR A 456 7.13 2.60 -13.11
N ASP A 457 7.12 3.59 -14.02
CA ASP A 457 8.18 3.86 -14.98
C ASP A 457 8.92 5.17 -14.61
N GLY A 458 9.34 5.27 -13.35
CA GLY A 458 9.93 6.49 -12.79
C GLY A 458 8.89 7.44 -12.18
N THR A 459 8.95 8.74 -12.52
CA THR A 459 8.22 9.81 -11.78
C THR A 459 6.75 9.99 -12.14
N LEU A 460 6.24 9.33 -13.19
CA LEU A 460 4.84 9.40 -13.58
C LEU A 460 4.19 8.02 -13.51
N PRO A 461 2.88 7.94 -13.18
CA PRO A 461 2.11 6.71 -13.28
C PRO A 461 2.16 6.23 -14.73
N SER A 462 2.71 5.04 -14.99
CA SER A 462 2.70 4.46 -16.34
C SER A 462 1.31 3.92 -16.64
N LEU A 463 0.75 4.28 -17.79
CA LEU A 463 -0.50 3.69 -18.27
C LEU A 463 -0.29 2.40 -19.07
N ALA A 464 0.96 1.93 -19.20
CA ALA A 464 1.27 0.69 -19.92
C ALA A 464 0.70 -0.53 -19.15
N PRO A 465 -0.24 -1.30 -19.74
CA PRO A 465 -1.03 -2.24 -18.98
C PRO A 465 -0.32 -3.57 -18.72
N THR A 466 0.24 -3.81 -17.54
CA THR A 466 0.72 -5.15 -17.17
C THR A 466 -0.42 -5.97 -16.58
N GLN A 467 -0.50 -7.24 -16.99
CA GLN A 467 -1.50 -8.16 -16.46
C GLN A 467 -0.85 -9.11 -15.46
N THR A 468 -1.26 -8.99 -14.21
CA THR A 468 -0.93 -9.96 -13.17
C THR A 468 -2.20 -10.70 -12.75
N VAL A 469 -2.18 -12.03 -12.88
CA VAL A 469 -3.25 -12.92 -12.39
C VAL A 469 -2.76 -13.63 -11.14
N ILE A 470 -3.50 -13.50 -10.05
CA ILE A 470 -3.21 -14.12 -8.76
C ILE A 470 -4.41 -14.99 -8.38
N GLY A 471 -4.17 -16.28 -8.18
CA GLY A 471 -5.21 -17.25 -7.87
C GLY A 471 -5.76 -17.99 -9.09
N SER A 472 -6.76 -18.85 -8.85
CA SER A 472 -7.26 -19.81 -9.84
C SER A 472 -8.63 -20.35 -9.46
N TYR A 473 -9.52 -20.55 -10.44
CA TYR A 473 -10.80 -21.26 -10.24
C TYR A 473 -10.63 -22.77 -9.99
N ASP A 474 -9.43 -23.32 -10.20
CA ASP A 474 -9.09 -24.69 -9.81
C ASP A 474 -8.74 -24.71 -8.30
N PRO A 475 -9.54 -25.38 -7.45
CA PRO A 475 -9.31 -25.40 -6.01
C PRO A 475 -7.99 -26.06 -5.61
N ASN A 476 -7.38 -26.87 -6.48
CA ASN A 476 -6.05 -27.46 -6.22
C ASN A 476 -4.91 -26.47 -6.54
N LYS A 477 -5.23 -25.28 -7.05
CA LYS A 477 -4.29 -24.24 -7.46
C LYS A 477 -4.56 -22.91 -6.77
N GLN A 478 -5.25 -22.95 -5.63
CA GLN A 478 -5.55 -21.78 -4.82
C GLN A 478 -4.26 -21.06 -4.40
N VAL A 479 -4.33 -19.75 -4.26
CA VAL A 479 -3.26 -18.96 -3.64
C VAL A 479 -3.71 -18.57 -2.24
N THR A 480 -2.83 -18.76 -1.27
CA THR A 480 -3.09 -18.49 0.14
C THR A 480 -2.10 -17.46 0.68
N PHE A 481 -2.60 -16.54 1.48
CA PHE A 481 -1.82 -15.56 2.22
C PHE A 481 -2.19 -15.68 3.70
N ASP A 482 -1.21 -15.87 4.58
CA ASP A 482 -1.40 -15.95 6.02
C ASP A 482 -0.35 -15.16 6.80
N ASN A 483 -0.76 -14.51 7.89
CA ASN A 483 0.11 -13.85 8.86
C ASN A 483 1.14 -12.88 8.23
N MET A 484 0.66 -11.79 7.64
CA MET A 484 1.52 -10.75 7.05
C MET A 484 0.86 -9.37 7.07
N HIS A 485 1.63 -8.30 6.88
CA HIS A 485 1.07 -6.96 6.85
C HIS A 485 0.21 -6.70 5.60
N THR A 486 0.68 -7.05 4.40
CA THR A 486 -0.07 -6.90 3.15
C THR A 486 0.00 -8.18 2.34
N ALA A 487 -1.13 -8.69 1.83
CA ALA A 487 -1.13 -9.86 0.95
C ALA A 487 -0.86 -9.51 -0.52
N VAL A 488 -1.55 -8.50 -1.05
CA VAL A 488 -1.31 -8.00 -2.41
C VAL A 488 -1.13 -6.49 -2.41
N ARG A 489 0.05 -6.03 -2.82
CA ARG A 489 0.39 -4.62 -2.96
C ARG A 489 0.31 -4.18 -4.42
N LEU A 490 -0.42 -3.11 -4.70
CA LEU A 490 -0.57 -2.53 -6.05
C LEU A 490 -0.01 -1.10 -6.07
N ILE A 491 0.91 -0.78 -6.97
CA ILE A 491 1.54 0.53 -7.07
C ILE A 491 1.47 0.99 -8.53
N ASN A 492 0.72 2.06 -8.79
CA ASN A 492 0.44 2.56 -10.13
C ASN A 492 -0.06 1.46 -11.09
N ASN A 493 -0.69 0.42 -10.54
CA ASN A 493 -1.00 -0.79 -11.27
C ASN A 493 -2.08 -0.54 -12.31
N SER A 494 -1.93 -1.18 -13.45
CA SER A 494 -2.80 -1.02 -14.60
C SER A 494 -3.84 -2.13 -14.77
N ASN A 495 -3.51 -3.41 -14.46
CA ASN A 495 -4.46 -4.54 -14.58
C ASN A 495 -4.13 -5.77 -13.72
N THR A 496 -4.72 -5.87 -12.53
CA THR A 496 -4.60 -7.04 -11.65
C THR A 496 -5.93 -7.81 -11.50
N ARG A 497 -5.82 -9.14 -11.55
CA ARG A 497 -6.93 -10.08 -11.28
C ARG A 497 -6.61 -10.92 -10.06
N LEU A 498 -7.49 -10.91 -9.08
CA LEU A 498 -7.41 -11.73 -7.87
C LEU A 498 -8.63 -12.66 -7.79
N ILE A 499 -8.39 -13.96 -7.88
CA ILE A 499 -9.45 -14.95 -8.13
C ILE A 499 -9.34 -16.11 -7.14
N GLU A 500 -10.43 -16.36 -6.40
CA GLU A 500 -10.57 -17.53 -5.51
C GLU A 500 -9.40 -17.69 -4.53
N THR A 501 -8.82 -16.60 -4.03
CA THR A 501 -7.72 -16.65 -3.06
C THR A 501 -8.24 -16.73 -1.63
N ASN A 502 -7.45 -17.35 -0.75
CA ASN A 502 -7.69 -17.31 0.68
C ASN A 502 -6.67 -16.39 1.35
N ILE A 503 -7.13 -15.27 1.92
CA ILE A 503 -6.31 -14.27 2.58
C ILE A 503 -6.73 -14.26 4.04
N ASP A 504 -5.88 -14.71 4.94
CA ASP A 504 -6.20 -14.84 6.36
C ASP A 504 -5.17 -14.15 7.24
N ASN A 505 -5.63 -13.61 8.38
CA ASN A 505 -4.78 -13.00 9.41
C ASN A 505 -3.76 -11.98 8.83
N VAL A 506 -4.22 -11.12 7.92
CA VAL A 506 -3.40 -10.04 7.36
C VAL A 506 -3.84 -8.69 7.90
N ASP A 507 -3.01 -7.67 7.83
CA ASP A 507 -3.49 -6.30 8.11
C ASP A 507 -4.26 -5.74 6.92
N HIS A 508 -3.68 -5.84 5.72
CA HIS A 508 -4.29 -5.46 4.45
C HIS A 508 -4.41 -6.66 3.50
N GLY A 509 -5.60 -6.96 3.01
CA GLY A 509 -5.77 -7.97 1.96
C GLY A 509 -5.22 -7.50 0.62
N VAL A 510 -5.80 -6.42 0.08
CA VAL A 510 -5.27 -5.72 -1.09
C VAL A 510 -5.01 -4.27 -0.71
N PHE A 511 -3.79 -3.78 -0.92
CA PHE A 511 -3.44 -2.38 -0.68
C PHE A 511 -2.88 -1.72 -1.94
N GLY A 512 -3.57 -0.70 -2.43
CA GLY A 512 -3.28 -0.09 -3.73
C GLY A 512 -3.09 1.41 -3.67
N ASP A 513 -2.05 1.92 -4.34
CA ASP A 513 -1.90 3.35 -4.65
C ASP A 513 -1.99 3.56 -6.16
N PHE A 514 -2.85 4.48 -6.61
CA PHE A 514 -3.13 4.74 -8.03
C PHE A 514 -3.51 3.47 -8.79
N VAL A 515 -4.60 2.85 -8.38
CA VAL A 515 -5.04 1.57 -8.98
C VAL A 515 -5.86 1.82 -10.24
N GLY A 516 -5.47 1.14 -11.32
CA GLY A 516 -6.15 1.04 -12.60
C GLY A 516 -7.21 -0.05 -12.58
N HIS A 517 -7.08 -1.10 -13.40
CA HIS A 517 -8.04 -2.20 -13.43
C HIS A 517 -7.76 -3.18 -12.29
N LEU A 518 -8.66 -3.24 -11.32
CA LEU A 518 -8.72 -4.31 -10.32
C LEU A 518 -9.95 -5.18 -10.55
N ARG A 519 -9.76 -6.50 -10.61
CA ARG A 519 -10.85 -7.49 -10.63
C ARG A 519 -10.67 -8.51 -9.52
N MET A 520 -11.52 -8.42 -8.51
CA MET A 520 -11.58 -9.38 -7.40
C MET A 520 -12.83 -10.23 -7.51
N THR A 521 -12.69 -11.55 -7.56
CA THR A 521 -13.82 -12.49 -7.62
C THR A 521 -13.59 -13.76 -6.82
N GLY A 522 -14.53 -14.16 -5.98
CA GLY A 522 -14.50 -15.46 -5.29
C GLY A 522 -13.53 -15.54 -4.11
N ASN A 523 -13.00 -14.41 -3.64
CA ASN A 523 -11.95 -14.42 -2.62
C ASN A 523 -12.54 -14.45 -1.21
N HIS A 524 -11.82 -15.08 -0.28
CA HIS A 524 -12.08 -15.00 1.16
C HIS A 524 -10.97 -14.15 1.80
N VAL A 525 -11.34 -13.08 2.50
CA VAL A 525 -10.39 -12.09 3.03
C VAL A 525 -10.70 -11.79 4.50
N THR A 526 -9.81 -12.22 5.39
CA THR A 526 -9.82 -11.90 6.82
C THR A 526 -8.70 -10.91 7.13
N SER A 527 -9.05 -9.69 7.51
CA SER A 527 -8.08 -8.59 7.68
C SER A 527 -8.24 -7.82 9.00
N ASN A 528 -7.13 -7.32 9.56
CA ASN A 528 -7.12 -6.52 10.80
C ASN A 528 -7.23 -5.00 10.57
N ILE A 529 -6.91 -4.51 9.38
CA ILE A 529 -7.03 -3.10 8.99
C ILE A 529 -7.98 -2.95 7.80
N SER A 530 -7.73 -3.62 6.68
CA SER A 530 -8.62 -3.50 5.52
C SER A 530 -8.63 -4.75 4.65
N GLY A 531 -9.81 -5.19 4.19
CA GLY A 531 -9.88 -6.23 3.17
C GLY A 531 -9.32 -5.73 1.84
N VAL A 532 -9.77 -4.55 1.42
CA VAL A 532 -9.23 -3.81 0.27
C VAL A 532 -9.07 -2.35 0.65
N ASP A 533 -7.92 -1.73 0.37
CA ASP A 533 -7.69 -0.30 0.54
C ASP A 533 -7.06 0.27 -0.73
N ILE A 534 -7.75 1.23 -1.36
CA ILE A 534 -7.33 1.87 -2.61
C ILE A 534 -7.21 3.38 -2.39
N ASN A 535 -5.97 3.87 -2.46
CA ASN A 535 -5.59 5.26 -2.43
C ASN A 535 -5.39 5.79 -3.85
N ALA A 536 -6.32 6.62 -4.31
CA ALA A 536 -6.43 7.12 -5.66
C ALA A 536 -6.71 6.02 -6.70
N ARG A 537 -7.71 6.28 -7.54
CA ARG A 537 -8.02 5.45 -8.71
C ARG A 537 -7.67 6.21 -9.97
N PHE A 538 -7.31 5.48 -11.02
CA PHE A 538 -7.31 6.06 -12.36
C PHE A 538 -8.76 6.32 -12.81
N PRO A 539 -9.07 7.53 -13.29
CA PRO A 539 -10.38 7.85 -13.85
C PRO A 539 -10.70 6.98 -15.06
N ASP A 540 -11.99 6.73 -15.31
CA ASP A 540 -12.51 6.03 -16.49
C ASP A 540 -12.05 4.56 -16.63
N ILE A 541 -11.58 3.92 -15.55
CA ILE A 541 -11.15 2.52 -15.55
C ILE A 541 -12.13 1.62 -14.79
N ASN A 542 -12.67 0.60 -15.50
CA ASN A 542 -13.56 -0.41 -14.93
C ASN A 542 -12.89 -1.27 -13.83
N GLN A 543 -13.22 -1.02 -12.57
CA GLN A 543 -12.86 -1.83 -11.40
C GLN A 543 -14.06 -2.65 -10.90
N ARG A 544 -13.85 -3.91 -10.51
CA ARG A 544 -14.93 -4.81 -10.08
C ARG A 544 -14.51 -5.68 -8.89
N ILE A 545 -15.25 -5.59 -7.80
CA ILE A 545 -15.10 -6.42 -6.60
C ILE A 545 -16.42 -7.17 -6.40
N ARG A 546 -16.43 -8.47 -6.63
CA ARG A 546 -17.67 -9.26 -6.56
C ARG A 546 -17.50 -10.65 -6.02
N ASP A 547 -18.58 -11.24 -5.51
CA ASP A 547 -18.59 -12.65 -5.10
C ASP A 547 -17.50 -12.97 -4.06
N ASN A 548 -17.10 -12.01 -3.22
CA ASN A 548 -16.08 -12.21 -2.18
C ASN A 548 -16.72 -12.27 -0.79
N VAL A 549 -15.98 -12.82 0.16
CA VAL A 549 -16.30 -12.77 1.60
C VAL A 549 -15.22 -11.93 2.29
N PHE A 550 -15.63 -10.87 2.97
CA PHE A 550 -14.76 -10.00 3.76
C PHE A 550 -15.07 -10.16 5.25
N VAL A 551 -14.09 -10.57 6.03
CA VAL A 551 -14.14 -10.63 7.49
C VAL A 551 -13.20 -9.55 8.03
N ALA A 552 -13.74 -8.36 8.29
CA ALA A 552 -12.98 -7.25 8.83
C ALA A 552 -12.95 -7.35 10.36
N LYS A 553 -11.76 -7.54 10.92
CA LYS A 553 -11.53 -7.73 12.35
C LYS A 553 -10.87 -6.51 12.95
N ASN A 554 -11.33 -6.08 14.12
CA ASN A 554 -10.56 -5.10 14.89
C ASN A 554 -9.39 -5.81 15.58
N GLY A 555 -8.16 -5.48 15.19
CA GLY A 555 -6.96 -6.04 15.80
C GLY A 555 -6.94 -5.83 17.31
N SER A 556 -6.76 -6.90 18.09
CA SER A 556 -6.83 -6.91 19.56
C SER A 556 -5.79 -6.06 20.34
N GLY A 557 -5.06 -5.14 19.70
CA GLY A 557 -3.81 -4.56 20.22
C GLY A 557 -3.74 -3.05 20.47
N GLN A 558 -4.57 -2.21 19.85
CA GLN A 558 -4.49 -0.74 20.00
C GLN A 558 -5.90 -0.14 19.93
N VAL A 559 -6.54 0.01 21.09
CA VAL A 559 -7.98 0.30 21.25
C VAL A 559 -8.37 1.76 20.94
N ASP A 560 -7.46 2.60 20.44
CA ASP A 560 -7.73 4.05 20.41
C ASP A 560 -7.84 4.67 19.00
N GLU A 561 -7.28 4.10 17.91
CA GLU A 561 -7.24 4.85 16.63
C GLU A 561 -7.30 4.03 15.32
N MET A 562 -7.23 2.69 15.33
CA MET A 562 -7.23 1.91 14.08
C MET A 562 -8.61 1.32 13.77
N SER A 563 -9.33 2.02 12.89
CA SER A 563 -10.51 1.55 12.19
C SER A 563 -10.18 0.35 11.31
N ALA A 564 -10.99 -0.72 11.40
CA ALA A 564 -10.91 -1.86 10.48
C ALA A 564 -12.03 -1.76 9.43
N PHE A 565 -11.69 -2.04 8.18
CA PHE A 565 -12.53 -1.81 7.00
C PHE A 565 -12.72 -3.11 6.20
N GLY A 566 -13.91 -3.34 5.64
CA GLY A 566 -14.06 -4.33 4.58
C GLY A 566 -13.37 -3.85 3.29
N ILE A 567 -13.82 -2.70 2.79
CA ILE A 567 -13.24 -1.99 1.63
C ILE A 567 -13.12 -0.50 1.97
N ARG A 568 -11.96 0.10 1.72
CA ARG A 568 -11.66 1.52 1.87
C ARG A 568 -11.23 2.12 0.54
N LEU A 569 -11.84 3.23 0.14
CA LEU A 569 -11.62 3.90 -1.15
C LEU A 569 -11.42 5.40 -0.93
N MET A 570 -10.25 5.92 -1.32
CA MET A 570 -9.93 7.34 -1.18
C MET A 570 -9.58 7.90 -2.56
N ASP A 571 -10.45 8.74 -3.12
CA ASP A 571 -10.20 9.29 -4.46
C ASP A 571 -9.69 10.73 -4.42
N VAL A 572 -8.71 11.00 -5.27
CA VAL A 572 -8.30 12.36 -5.58
C VAL A 572 -9.40 13.00 -6.41
N ASP A 573 -9.77 14.24 -6.09
CA ASP A 573 -10.73 14.98 -6.91
C ASP A 573 -10.13 15.22 -8.30
N VAL A 574 -10.67 14.56 -9.30
CA VAL A 574 -10.30 14.72 -10.72
C VAL A 574 -11.52 15.13 -11.56
N GLY A 575 -12.51 15.74 -10.90
CA GLY A 575 -13.76 16.23 -11.49
C GLY A 575 -14.82 15.15 -11.67
N ASP A 576 -15.80 15.39 -12.55
CA ASP A 576 -17.05 14.62 -12.64
C ASP A 576 -17.20 13.84 -13.98
N GLY A 577 -16.06 13.36 -14.48
CA GLY A 577 -15.94 12.57 -15.70
C GLY A 577 -16.82 11.34 -15.82
N ASN A 578 -16.70 10.67 -16.95
CA ASN A 578 -17.47 9.48 -17.27
C ASN A 578 -16.85 8.26 -16.58
N TYR A 579 -16.72 8.32 -15.24
CA TYR A 579 -16.08 7.28 -14.43
C TYR A 579 -16.78 5.95 -14.66
N ASP A 580 -16.15 5.13 -15.51
CA ASP A 580 -16.52 3.75 -15.68
C ASP A 580 -16.43 3.07 -14.32
N GLN A 581 -17.59 2.59 -13.88
CA GLN A 581 -17.99 2.62 -12.49
C GLN A 581 -17.26 1.51 -11.72
N MET A 582 -16.61 1.87 -10.61
CA MET A 582 -16.20 0.84 -9.66
C MET A 582 -17.45 0.17 -9.14
N VAL A 583 -17.54 -1.15 -9.33
CA VAL A 583 -18.69 -1.94 -8.92
C VAL A 583 -18.30 -2.89 -7.80
N ILE A 584 -18.95 -2.74 -6.66
CA ILE A 584 -18.94 -3.64 -5.51
C ILE A 584 -20.28 -4.37 -5.50
N ARG A 585 -20.29 -5.68 -5.79
CA ARG A 585 -21.55 -6.44 -5.90
C ARG A 585 -21.48 -7.88 -5.41
N ASN A 586 -22.58 -8.38 -4.87
CA ASN A 586 -22.71 -9.76 -4.40
C ASN A 586 -21.56 -10.21 -3.48
N ASN A 587 -21.10 -9.34 -2.58
CA ASN A 587 -20.10 -9.70 -1.57
C ASN A 587 -20.78 -9.90 -0.20
N ASP A 588 -20.17 -10.71 0.66
CA ASP A 588 -20.60 -10.88 2.04
C ASP A 588 -19.58 -10.21 2.98
N PHE A 589 -20.04 -9.24 3.77
CA PHE A 589 -19.23 -8.47 4.71
C PHE A 589 -19.62 -8.88 6.14
N ILE A 590 -18.64 -9.39 6.86
CA ILE A 590 -18.72 -9.77 8.28
C ILE A 590 -17.86 -8.78 9.06
N LEU A 591 -18.53 -7.91 9.81
CA LEU A 591 -17.92 -6.86 10.63
C LEU A 591 -17.70 -7.40 12.04
N ASP A 592 -16.47 -7.80 12.33
CA ASP A 592 -16.05 -8.40 13.60
C ASP A 592 -15.29 -7.36 14.43
N GLY A 593 -16.05 -6.38 14.95
CA GLY A 593 -15.52 -5.18 15.58
C GLY A 593 -14.99 -4.12 14.60
N ALA A 594 -15.15 -4.35 13.30
CA ALA A 594 -14.82 -3.37 12.26
C ALA A 594 -15.67 -2.09 12.38
N THR A 595 -15.07 -0.96 12.01
CA THR A 595 -15.74 0.34 12.01
C THR A 595 -16.54 0.53 10.73
N GLU A 596 -16.11 0.02 9.57
CA GLU A 596 -16.87 0.17 8.34
C GLU A 596 -16.81 -1.07 7.42
N GLY A 597 -17.94 -1.39 6.78
CA GLY A 597 -17.98 -2.40 5.72
C GLY A 597 -17.39 -1.86 4.41
N VAL A 598 -18.00 -0.81 3.87
CA VAL A 598 -17.44 -0.04 2.74
C VAL A 598 -17.30 1.42 3.16
N TYR A 599 -16.09 1.94 3.08
CA TYR A 599 -15.73 3.32 3.35
C TYR A 599 -15.25 4.01 2.08
N ALA A 600 -15.89 5.09 1.65
CA ALA A 600 -15.54 5.80 0.43
C ALA A 600 -15.47 7.32 0.65
N PHE A 601 -14.36 7.92 0.24
CA PHE A 601 -14.17 9.37 0.23
C PHE A 601 -13.96 9.92 -1.15
N ASN A 602 -14.71 10.98 -1.43
CA ASN A 602 -14.64 11.77 -2.63
C ASN A 602 -14.75 10.92 -3.91
N SER A 603 -15.41 9.76 -3.79
CA SER A 603 -15.50 8.78 -4.86
C SER A 603 -16.59 9.16 -5.86
N GLN A 604 -16.22 9.17 -7.13
CA GLN A 604 -17.12 9.52 -8.22
C GLN A 604 -17.65 8.25 -8.88
N GLY A 605 -18.97 8.17 -9.06
CA GLY A 605 -19.63 7.08 -9.80
C GLY A 605 -19.50 5.69 -9.17
N LEU A 606 -19.20 5.58 -7.87
CA LEU A 606 -19.10 4.31 -7.16
C LEU A 606 -20.46 3.61 -7.07
N ARG A 607 -20.48 2.30 -7.38
CA ARG A 607 -21.69 1.46 -7.33
C ARG A 607 -21.51 0.35 -6.30
N ILE A 608 -22.32 0.38 -5.24
CA ILE A 608 -22.44 -0.67 -4.24
C ILE A 608 -23.81 -1.29 -4.45
N GLU A 609 -23.86 -2.34 -5.27
CA GLU A 609 -25.12 -2.83 -5.82
C GLU A 609 -25.27 -4.34 -5.82
N ASP A 610 -26.51 -4.80 -5.92
CA ASP A 610 -26.89 -6.19 -6.17
C ASP A 610 -26.34 -7.18 -5.15
N GLN A 611 -27.11 -7.39 -4.08
CA GLN A 611 -26.95 -8.48 -3.12
C GLN A 611 -25.63 -8.46 -2.33
N ASN A 612 -25.04 -7.29 -2.09
CA ASN A 612 -24.07 -7.24 -0.99
C ASN A 612 -24.79 -7.45 0.34
N SER A 613 -24.22 -8.30 1.19
CA SER A 613 -24.70 -8.64 2.52
C SER A 613 -23.75 -8.02 3.55
N PHE A 614 -24.29 -7.35 4.56
CA PHE A 614 -23.51 -6.77 5.67
C PHE A 614 -24.06 -7.30 6.99
N THR A 615 -23.20 -7.90 7.81
CA THR A 615 -23.55 -8.47 9.11
C THR A 615 -22.51 -8.12 10.16
N TRP A 616 -22.92 -7.84 11.39
CA TRP A 616 -22.02 -7.60 12.51
C TRP A 616 -21.86 -8.89 13.33
N ALA A 617 -20.64 -9.41 13.39
CA ALA A 617 -20.27 -10.51 14.29
C ALA A 617 -20.02 -9.98 15.71
N GLU A 618 -19.30 -8.87 15.82
CA GLU A 618 -19.10 -8.11 17.05
C GLU A 618 -19.35 -6.62 16.77
N ASN A 619 -20.07 -5.95 17.67
CA ASN A 619 -20.49 -4.56 17.45
C ASN A 619 -19.51 -3.58 18.11
N THR A 620 -19.01 -2.62 17.34
CA THR A 620 -18.24 -1.47 17.85
C THR A 620 -19.10 -0.23 17.99
N PHE A 621 -18.60 0.74 18.75
CA PHE A 621 -19.18 2.07 18.82
C PHE A 621 -18.89 2.82 17.52
N ILE A 622 -19.93 3.38 16.87
CA ILE A 622 -19.85 4.06 15.57
C ILE A 622 -19.34 3.11 14.48
N SER A 623 -20.20 2.18 14.06
CA SER A 623 -19.89 1.23 12.99
C SER A 623 -20.90 1.31 11.85
N ASP A 624 -20.41 1.39 10.61
CA ASP A 624 -21.22 1.62 9.42
C ASP A 624 -21.13 0.45 8.43
N ALA A 625 -22.25 -0.04 7.89
CA ALA A 625 -22.16 -0.98 6.77
C ALA A 625 -21.61 -0.29 5.52
N ILE A 626 -22.15 0.88 5.18
CA ILE A 626 -21.71 1.70 4.06
C ILE A 626 -21.59 3.15 4.51
N HIS A 627 -20.40 3.74 4.38
CA HIS A 627 -20.13 5.14 4.69
C HIS A 627 -19.49 5.82 3.49
N PHE A 628 -20.15 6.87 2.98
CA PHE A 628 -19.73 7.60 1.79
C PHE A 628 -19.73 9.11 2.04
N GLU A 629 -18.56 9.75 1.92
CA GLU A 629 -18.41 11.20 2.05
C GLU A 629 -17.84 11.86 0.78
N GLY A 630 -18.48 12.92 0.30
CA GLY A 630 -18.09 13.65 -0.91
C GLY A 630 -18.32 12.86 -2.19
N GLY A 631 -17.75 13.36 -3.29
CA GLY A 631 -17.93 12.78 -4.62
C GLY A 631 -19.31 13.07 -5.21
N SER A 632 -19.73 12.29 -6.19
CA SER A 632 -21.04 12.43 -6.84
C SER A 632 -21.48 11.12 -7.50
N ARG A 633 -22.77 11.05 -7.87
CA ARG A 633 -23.32 9.97 -8.72
C ARG A 633 -23.18 8.57 -8.12
N GLY A 634 -23.02 8.44 -6.80
CA GLY A 634 -22.97 7.16 -6.12
C GLY A 634 -24.30 6.40 -6.21
N LEU A 635 -24.22 5.08 -6.34
CA LEU A 635 -25.38 4.18 -6.36
C LEU A 635 -25.23 3.13 -5.27
N ILE A 636 -26.17 3.13 -4.32
CA ILE A 636 -26.30 2.15 -3.25
C ILE A 636 -27.64 1.43 -3.47
N TYR A 637 -27.59 0.24 -4.06
CA TYR A 637 -28.77 -0.42 -4.61
C TYR A 637 -28.90 -1.89 -4.22
N ASN A 638 -30.07 -2.30 -3.73
CA ASN A 638 -30.39 -3.73 -3.53
C ASN A 638 -29.37 -4.46 -2.64
N ASN A 639 -28.93 -3.81 -1.57
CA ASN A 639 -28.08 -4.41 -0.54
C ASN A 639 -28.93 -4.93 0.63
N LEU A 640 -28.43 -5.96 1.31
CA LEU A 640 -28.98 -6.49 2.56
C LEU A 640 -28.05 -6.12 3.71
N ILE A 641 -28.56 -5.35 4.67
CA ILE A 641 -27.81 -4.91 5.85
C ILE A 641 -28.54 -5.41 7.08
N GLN A 642 -27.88 -6.22 7.90
CA GLN A 642 -28.47 -6.81 9.10
C GLN A 642 -27.59 -6.51 10.31
N GLY A 643 -28.10 -5.66 11.20
CA GLY A 643 -27.44 -5.33 12.45
C GLY A 643 -27.48 -6.46 13.48
N PRO A 644 -26.68 -6.33 14.56
CA PRO A 644 -26.67 -7.29 15.65
C PRO A 644 -27.96 -7.17 16.51
N ASP A 645 -28.24 -8.15 17.37
CA ASP A 645 -29.43 -8.21 18.25
C ASP A 645 -29.77 -6.82 18.88
N PRO A 646 -31.05 -6.40 18.91
CA PRO A 646 -31.49 -5.04 19.28
C PRO A 646 -31.21 -4.59 20.73
N SER A 647 -30.56 -5.41 21.57
CA SER A 647 -30.41 -5.18 23.01
C SER A 647 -29.24 -4.26 23.43
N GLY A 648 -28.50 -3.65 22.50
CA GLY A 648 -27.37 -2.78 22.82
C GLY A 648 -26.86 -1.93 21.66
N PHE A 649 -27.67 -1.00 21.17
CA PHE A 649 -27.29 -0.05 20.13
C PHE A 649 -26.05 0.79 20.53
N THR A 650 -25.11 0.97 19.59
CA THR A 650 -23.75 1.52 19.79
C THR A 650 -23.43 2.68 18.85
N ASP A 651 -24.43 3.38 18.34
CA ASP A 651 -24.37 4.36 17.26
C ASP A 651 -24.04 3.77 15.88
N SER A 652 -24.49 2.53 15.61
CA SER A 652 -24.28 1.87 14.32
C SER A 652 -25.20 2.41 13.22
N ARG A 653 -24.68 2.53 11.99
CA ARG A 653 -25.41 3.04 10.83
C ARG A 653 -25.44 2.01 9.71
N GLY A 654 -26.58 1.87 9.04
CA GLY A 654 -26.67 1.00 7.88
C GLY A 654 -25.97 1.69 6.70
N ILE A 655 -26.47 2.85 6.34
CA ILE A 655 -25.93 3.68 5.25
C ILE A 655 -25.73 5.10 5.77
N TYR A 656 -24.51 5.62 5.70
CA TYR A 656 -24.18 7.02 5.92
C TYR A 656 -23.73 7.66 4.61
N VAL A 657 -24.35 8.78 4.24
CA VAL A 657 -24.01 9.55 3.04
C VAL A 657 -23.82 11.02 3.40
N SER A 658 -22.72 11.62 2.97
CA SER A 658 -22.51 13.05 3.15
C SER A 658 -21.96 13.75 1.92
N GLY A 659 -22.49 14.92 1.59
CA GLY A 659 -21.98 15.76 0.52
C GLY A 659 -21.95 15.11 -0.87
N MET A 660 -22.87 14.19 -1.16
CA MET A 660 -22.91 13.43 -2.42
C MET A 660 -24.12 13.84 -3.27
N PRO A 661 -23.99 14.84 -4.15
CA PRO A 661 -25.05 15.21 -5.09
C PRO A 661 -25.38 14.06 -6.07
N ILE A 662 -26.66 13.99 -6.46
CA ILE A 662 -27.19 13.05 -7.47
C ILE A 662 -27.03 11.57 -7.05
N ALA A 663 -26.81 11.28 -5.76
CA ALA A 663 -26.71 9.91 -5.31
C ALA A 663 -28.04 9.17 -5.39
N ARG A 664 -27.96 7.84 -5.33
CA ARG A 664 -29.13 6.96 -5.31
C ARG A 664 -28.98 5.95 -4.21
N VAL A 665 -29.91 5.98 -3.28
CA VAL A 665 -30.00 5.01 -2.19
C VAL A 665 -31.36 4.35 -2.34
N ALA A 666 -31.38 3.18 -2.97
CA ALA A 666 -32.63 2.56 -3.37
C ALA A 666 -32.69 1.05 -3.21
N CYS A 667 -33.89 0.54 -2.89
CA CYS A 667 -34.18 -0.90 -2.83
C CYS A 667 -33.31 -1.69 -1.85
N ASN A 668 -32.71 -1.04 -0.85
CA ASN A 668 -31.95 -1.71 0.17
C ASN A 668 -32.88 -2.26 1.26
N THR A 669 -32.54 -3.42 1.82
CA THR A 669 -33.18 -3.95 3.03
C THR A 669 -32.22 -3.75 4.19
N ILE A 670 -32.64 -3.01 5.20
CA ILE A 670 -31.81 -2.66 6.35
C ILE A 670 -32.61 -3.04 7.60
N ASP A 671 -32.10 -3.99 8.38
CA ASP A 671 -32.78 -4.53 9.56
C ASP A 671 -31.88 -4.47 10.80
N LEU A 672 -32.46 -4.24 11.98
CA LEU A 672 -31.78 -4.27 13.30
C LEU A 672 -30.56 -3.34 13.45
N VAL A 673 -30.51 -2.21 12.73
CA VAL A 673 -29.45 -1.19 12.87
C VAL A 673 -29.95 0.03 13.64
N GLU A 674 -29.13 0.69 14.45
CA GLU A 674 -29.60 1.85 15.23
C GLU A 674 -30.12 2.98 14.34
N LYS A 675 -29.36 3.35 13.31
CA LYS A 675 -29.78 4.29 12.26
C LYS A 675 -29.74 3.56 10.93
N ASN A 676 -30.88 3.26 10.33
CA ASN A 676 -30.86 2.50 9.07
C ASN A 676 -30.18 3.33 7.96
N VAL A 677 -30.62 4.58 7.74
CA VAL A 677 -29.99 5.50 6.79
C VAL A 677 -29.82 6.89 7.41
N GLN A 678 -28.62 7.46 7.29
CA GLN A 678 -28.33 8.82 7.70
C GLN A 678 -27.70 9.61 6.54
N PHE A 679 -28.20 10.83 6.33
CA PHE A 679 -27.54 11.81 5.47
C PHE A 679 -26.99 12.97 6.30
N PHE A 680 -25.89 13.56 5.82
CA PHE A 680 -25.36 14.81 6.36
C PHE A 680 -24.93 15.76 5.23
N GLY A 681 -25.12 17.05 5.43
CA GLY A 681 -24.70 18.06 4.46
C GLY A 681 -25.65 18.17 3.27
N LYS A 682 -25.20 18.88 2.23
CA LYS A 682 -26.02 19.16 1.05
C LYS A 682 -25.86 18.03 0.03
N ASN A 683 -26.94 17.28 -0.19
CA ASN A 683 -26.98 16.16 -1.13
C ASN A 683 -28.09 16.40 -2.18
N PRO A 684 -28.00 17.47 -3.00
CA PRO A 684 -29.06 17.81 -3.93
C PRO A 684 -29.22 16.72 -5.00
N GLY A 685 -30.46 16.47 -5.40
CA GLY A 685 -30.81 15.50 -6.44
C GLY A 685 -30.73 14.03 -6.00
N VAL A 686 -30.60 13.76 -4.70
CA VAL A 686 -30.63 12.39 -4.17
C VAL A 686 -31.98 11.73 -4.46
N LEU A 687 -31.93 10.48 -4.93
CA LEU A 687 -33.10 9.61 -5.01
C LEU A 687 -33.05 8.61 -3.86
N PHE A 688 -33.99 8.75 -2.92
CA PHE A 688 -34.19 7.80 -1.83
C PHE A 688 -35.48 7.01 -2.05
N ALA A 689 -35.37 5.76 -2.53
CA ALA A 689 -36.53 5.04 -3.08
C ALA A 689 -36.57 3.53 -2.82
N GLY A 690 -37.73 2.98 -2.47
CA GLY A 690 -37.96 1.54 -2.35
C GLY A 690 -37.19 0.83 -1.25
N ASN A 691 -36.60 1.55 -0.30
CA ASN A 691 -35.84 0.93 0.79
C ASN A 691 -36.79 0.35 1.84
N LEU A 692 -36.47 -0.83 2.34
CA LEU A 692 -37.16 -1.49 3.45
C LEU A 692 -36.34 -1.28 4.73
N LEU A 693 -36.88 -0.50 5.67
CA LEU A 693 -36.23 -0.12 6.92
C LEU A 693 -36.93 -0.84 8.08
N GLU A 694 -36.25 -1.83 8.66
CA GLU A 694 -36.79 -2.73 9.68
C GLU A 694 -35.97 -2.70 10.99
N GLY A 695 -36.62 -3.02 12.11
CA GLY A 695 -35.96 -3.47 13.35
C GLY A 695 -35.03 -2.50 14.09
N GLY A 696 -34.90 -1.25 13.62
CA GLY A 696 -33.91 -0.29 14.09
C GLY A 696 -34.37 0.77 15.11
N GLY A 697 -33.46 1.68 15.46
CA GLY A 697 -33.72 2.84 16.32
C GLY A 697 -34.42 3.99 15.58
N ILE A 698 -33.80 4.47 14.50
CA ILE A 698 -34.27 5.53 13.57
C ILE A 698 -34.14 5.02 12.14
N GLY A 699 -35.24 4.97 11.38
CA GLY A 699 -35.23 4.55 9.98
C GLY A 699 -34.45 5.51 9.06
N LEU A 700 -34.83 6.79 9.05
CA LEU A 700 -34.16 7.84 8.26
C LEU A 700 -33.74 9.00 9.16
N LYS A 701 -32.48 9.42 9.09
CA LYS A 701 -31.98 10.60 9.81
C LYS A 701 -31.36 11.61 8.83
N LEU A 702 -31.79 12.87 8.88
CA LEU A 702 -31.14 13.98 8.17
C LEU A 702 -30.45 14.89 9.19
N GLY A 703 -29.13 14.96 9.13
CA GLY A 703 -28.28 15.80 9.98
C GLY A 703 -27.48 15.04 11.05
N LEU A 704 -26.64 15.77 11.78
CA LEU A 704 -25.81 15.25 12.88
C LEU A 704 -26.49 15.40 14.24
N ASP A 705 -26.26 14.42 15.13
CA ASP A 705 -26.83 14.45 16.48
C ASP A 705 -26.50 15.73 17.24
N GLY A 706 -27.56 16.47 17.63
CA GLY A 706 -27.43 17.67 18.45
C GLY A 706 -27.05 18.93 17.67
N ALA A 707 -26.98 18.88 16.34
CA ALA A 707 -26.75 20.06 15.51
C ALA A 707 -27.97 21.02 15.49
N GLY A 708 -29.18 20.48 15.66
CA GLY A 708 -30.42 21.27 15.71
C GLY A 708 -30.63 22.13 14.46
N ASP A 709 -31.16 23.34 14.64
CA ASP A 709 -31.47 24.28 13.55
C ASP A 709 -30.25 24.84 12.79
N SER A 710 -29.02 24.54 13.24
CA SER A 710 -27.81 24.88 12.50
C SER A 710 -27.45 23.88 11.39
N ASP A 711 -28.14 22.74 11.38
CA ASP A 711 -28.02 21.71 10.37
C ASP A 711 -28.84 22.08 9.11
N GLU A 712 -28.15 22.14 7.97
CA GLU A 712 -28.75 22.44 6.65
C GLU A 712 -28.72 21.20 5.74
N THR A 713 -28.81 19.99 6.32
CA THR A 713 -28.84 18.75 5.54
C THR A 713 -30.06 18.71 4.63
N GLU A 714 -29.84 18.35 3.37
CA GLU A 714 -30.92 18.22 2.38
C GLU A 714 -30.66 17.08 1.38
N ILE A 715 -31.73 16.44 0.90
CA ILE A 715 -31.69 15.35 -0.07
C ILE A 715 -32.64 15.54 -1.28
N SER A 716 -33.18 16.75 -1.46
CA SER A 716 -34.24 17.08 -2.43
C SER A 716 -35.62 16.45 -2.11
N GLU A 717 -36.66 16.95 -2.77
CA GLU A 717 -38.04 16.44 -2.62
C GLU A 717 -38.15 14.97 -3.04
N GLN A 718 -38.89 14.18 -2.27
CA GLN A 718 -39.12 12.76 -2.49
C GLN A 718 -40.61 12.50 -2.77
N VAL A 719 -40.96 11.99 -3.95
CA VAL A 719 -42.36 11.91 -4.42
C VAL A 719 -42.76 10.49 -4.79
N HIS A 720 -43.58 9.84 -3.95
CA HIS A 720 -44.15 8.51 -4.20
C HIS A 720 -43.12 7.40 -4.47
N TYR A 721 -41.98 7.44 -3.77
CA TYR A 721 -40.86 6.52 -3.99
C TYR A 721 -40.91 5.21 -3.18
N ALA A 722 -42.03 4.89 -2.55
CA ALA A 722 -42.32 3.57 -1.96
C ALA A 722 -41.25 2.99 -1.00
N ASN A 723 -40.55 3.83 -0.23
CA ASN A 723 -39.80 3.31 0.93
C ASN A 723 -40.79 2.74 1.96
N GLN A 724 -40.33 1.89 2.88
CA GLN A 724 -41.14 1.22 3.90
C GLN A 724 -40.45 1.30 5.26
N TRP A 725 -41.22 1.57 6.32
CA TRP A 725 -40.76 1.82 7.69
C TRP A 725 -41.41 0.82 8.64
N ASN A 726 -40.96 -0.43 8.56
CA ASN A 726 -41.59 -1.57 9.24
C ASN A 726 -41.01 -1.77 10.63
N ASN A 727 -41.82 -1.54 11.67
CA ASN A 727 -41.45 -1.85 13.07
C ASN A 727 -40.07 -1.31 13.50
N SER A 728 -39.76 -0.02 13.24
CA SER A 728 -38.61 0.65 13.88
C SER A 728 -38.84 0.67 15.39
N GLY A 729 -38.34 -0.34 16.09
CA GLY A 729 -38.89 -0.88 17.33
C GLY A 729 -38.76 0.00 18.57
N PHE A 730 -38.15 1.18 18.49
CA PHE A 730 -37.76 1.93 19.69
C PHE A 730 -38.28 3.36 19.83
N VAL A 731 -38.29 4.27 18.83
CA VAL A 731 -38.94 5.60 19.00
C VAL A 731 -39.42 6.28 17.70
N LEU A 732 -38.61 6.34 16.62
CA LEU A 732 -38.89 7.19 15.45
C LEU A 732 -38.68 6.44 14.12
N GLY A 733 -39.58 6.63 13.16
CA GLY A 733 -39.40 6.13 11.80
C GLY A 733 -38.48 7.05 10.97
N ALA A 734 -38.56 8.37 11.20
CA ALA A 734 -37.67 9.34 10.58
C ALA A 734 -37.43 10.55 11.49
N GLN A 735 -36.28 11.20 11.36
CA GLN A 735 -35.89 12.40 12.11
C GLN A 735 -35.12 13.37 11.22
N HIS A 736 -35.46 14.66 11.32
CA HIS A 736 -34.69 15.75 10.76
C HIS A 736 -34.14 16.60 11.90
N GLU A 737 -32.82 16.84 11.94
CA GLU A 737 -32.19 17.59 13.03
C GLU A 737 -32.62 19.06 13.07
N SER A 738 -32.82 19.67 11.90
CA SER A 738 -33.45 20.98 11.79
C SER A 738 -34.97 20.93 12.01
N SER A 739 -35.51 21.94 12.69
CA SER A 739 -36.94 22.21 12.83
C SER A 739 -37.43 23.37 11.96
N ILE A 740 -36.52 23.99 11.18
CA ILE A 740 -36.86 25.15 10.34
C ILE A 740 -37.67 24.70 9.12
N PRO A 741 -38.92 25.19 8.93
CA PRO A 741 -39.82 24.72 7.86
C PRO A 741 -39.21 24.76 6.46
N ILE A 742 -38.45 25.81 6.14
CA ILE A 742 -37.81 25.97 4.83
C ILE A 742 -36.74 24.91 4.55
N ILE A 743 -36.07 24.37 5.59
CA ILE A 743 -35.07 23.30 5.44
C ILE A 743 -35.80 21.96 5.27
N LEU A 744 -36.87 21.74 6.05
CA LEU A 744 -37.74 20.58 5.90
C LEU A 744 -38.35 20.50 4.49
N ASP A 745 -38.78 21.64 3.93
CA ASP A 745 -39.38 21.72 2.59
C ASP A 745 -38.41 21.28 1.48
N ARG A 746 -37.09 21.47 1.67
CA ARG A 746 -36.08 21.03 0.68
C ARG A 746 -35.86 19.52 0.64
N SER A 747 -36.35 18.80 1.65
CA SER A 747 -36.32 17.34 1.71
C SER A 747 -37.73 16.76 1.87
N LEU A 748 -38.76 17.47 1.39
CA LEU A 748 -40.17 17.13 1.60
C LEU A 748 -40.50 15.74 1.01
N PHE A 749 -41.18 14.92 1.80
CA PHE A 749 -41.71 13.63 1.35
C PHE A 749 -43.20 13.76 1.02
N ARG A 750 -43.58 13.45 -0.23
CA ARG A 750 -44.98 13.36 -0.69
C ARG A 750 -45.40 11.89 -0.74
N VAL A 751 -46.39 11.54 0.07
CA VAL A 751 -46.89 10.15 0.23
C VAL A 751 -48.35 10.05 -0.23
N ASP A 752 -48.68 9.07 -1.08
CA ASP A 752 -50.03 8.88 -1.64
C ASP A 752 -51.06 8.49 -0.57
N THR A 753 -52.27 9.05 -0.63
CA THR A 753 -53.42 8.65 0.23
C THR A 753 -53.86 7.18 0.19
N GLU A 754 -53.68 6.42 -0.90
CA GLU A 754 -54.00 4.97 -0.88
C GLU A 754 -53.06 4.20 0.07
N ASN A 755 -51.81 4.68 0.23
CA ASN A 755 -50.82 4.19 1.19
C ASN A 755 -50.71 5.07 2.46
N GLY A 756 -51.30 6.27 2.48
CA GLY A 756 -51.16 7.26 3.56
C GLY A 756 -51.95 6.93 4.82
N ASN A 757 -52.78 5.88 4.77
CA ASN A 757 -53.36 5.23 5.96
C ASN A 757 -52.60 3.95 6.36
N ASP A 758 -51.64 3.52 5.55
CA ASP A 758 -50.78 2.39 5.85
C ASP A 758 -49.57 2.89 6.65
N PRO A 759 -49.44 2.51 7.93
CA PRO A 759 -48.31 2.94 8.76
C PRO A 759 -46.95 2.51 8.19
N GLU A 760 -46.92 1.56 7.25
CA GLU A 760 -45.71 1.13 6.57
C GLU A 760 -45.07 2.22 5.70
N TYR A 761 -45.83 3.19 5.16
CA TYR A 761 -45.29 4.24 4.26
C TYR A 761 -45.23 5.64 4.88
N LEU A 762 -45.68 5.78 6.13
CA LEU A 762 -45.71 7.04 6.85
C LEU A 762 -44.98 6.90 8.19
N PRO A 763 -43.70 7.30 8.27
CA PRO A 763 -42.94 7.15 9.50
C PRO A 763 -43.48 8.02 10.64
N THR A 764 -43.23 7.58 11.86
CA THR A 764 -43.35 8.47 13.02
C THR A 764 -42.18 9.47 13.01
N VAL A 765 -42.49 10.76 13.09
CA VAL A 765 -41.51 11.87 13.15
C VAL A 765 -41.63 12.66 14.46
N PRO A 766 -40.57 13.35 14.89
CA PRO A 766 -40.62 14.32 15.98
C PRO A 766 -41.70 15.41 15.78
N LEU A 767 -42.21 15.97 16.89
CA LEU A 767 -43.29 16.99 16.86
C LEU A 767 -42.87 18.32 16.19
N ASP A 768 -41.58 18.60 16.19
CA ASP A 768 -40.92 19.74 15.56
C ASP A 768 -40.55 19.50 14.09
N ASN A 769 -40.75 18.29 13.57
CA ASN A 769 -40.62 17.97 12.13
C ASN A 769 -41.99 17.82 11.42
N ILE A 770 -43.08 18.32 12.03
CA ILE A 770 -44.42 18.26 11.43
C ILE A 770 -44.43 19.03 10.11
N GLY A 771 -44.93 18.38 9.05
CA GLY A 771 -44.98 18.93 7.69
C GLY A 771 -43.91 18.37 6.75
N TRP A 772 -42.89 17.69 7.28
CA TRP A 772 -41.85 17.07 6.47
C TRP A 772 -42.35 15.88 5.63
N PHE A 773 -43.39 15.19 6.08
CA PHE A 773 -44.14 14.18 5.32
C PHE A 773 -45.55 14.70 5.03
N GLU A 774 -45.83 14.99 3.76
CA GLU A 774 -47.12 15.48 3.27
C GLU A 774 -47.91 14.35 2.58
N ILE A 775 -49.11 14.09 3.10
CA ILE A 775 -50.04 13.13 2.49
C ILE A 775 -50.78 13.80 1.32
N GLN A 776 -50.61 13.29 0.11
CA GLN A 776 -51.30 13.78 -1.09
C GLN A 776 -52.61 13.03 -1.35
N THR A 777 -53.71 13.80 -1.46
CA THR A 777 -55.09 13.28 -1.62
C THR A 777 -55.47 12.85 -3.03
N VAL A 778 -54.59 13.05 -4.01
CA VAL A 778 -54.77 12.59 -5.39
C VAL A 778 -53.71 11.52 -5.63
N PRO A 779 -54.12 10.28 -5.94
CA PRO A 779 -53.17 9.22 -6.18
C PRO A 779 -52.22 9.57 -7.32
N SER A 780 -50.93 9.28 -7.12
CA SER A 780 -49.95 9.38 -8.20
C SER A 780 -50.25 8.33 -9.25
N SER A 781 -50.13 8.68 -10.53
CA SER A 781 -50.14 7.69 -11.60
C SER A 781 -48.81 6.93 -11.74
N VAL A 782 -47.80 7.28 -10.92
CA VAL A 782 -46.45 6.73 -10.96
C VAL A 782 -46.24 5.92 -9.68
N GLU A 783 -46.24 4.60 -9.81
CA GLU A 783 -45.88 3.65 -8.76
C GLU A 783 -44.40 3.33 -8.90
N PHE A 784 -43.58 3.65 -7.88
CA PHE A 784 -42.19 3.21 -7.85
C PHE A 784 -42.15 1.72 -7.52
N THR A 785 -41.44 0.95 -8.34
CA THR A 785 -41.15 -0.46 -8.07
C THR A 785 -39.66 -0.68 -8.25
N CYS A 786 -39.08 -1.49 -7.37
CA CYS A 786 -37.67 -1.86 -7.48
C CYS A 786 -37.41 -2.58 -8.80
N PRO A 787 -36.55 -2.03 -9.69
CA PRO A 787 -36.24 -2.65 -10.97
C PRO A 787 -35.70 -4.07 -10.81
N VAL A 788 -36.01 -4.95 -11.77
CA VAL A 788 -35.34 -6.26 -11.85
C VAL A 788 -33.93 -6.04 -12.42
N GLY A 789 -32.93 -6.11 -11.53
CA GLY A 789 -31.53 -5.83 -11.86
C GLY A 789 -31.13 -4.38 -11.54
N PRO A 790 -29.83 -4.06 -11.65
CA PRO A 790 -29.35 -2.75 -11.29
C PRO A 790 -29.91 -1.72 -12.28
N PRO A 791 -30.37 -0.54 -11.80
CA PRO A 791 -30.88 0.49 -12.70
C PRO A 791 -29.77 0.90 -13.67
N SER A 792 -30.15 1.19 -14.91
CA SER A 792 -29.23 1.83 -15.88
C SER A 792 -28.54 3.02 -15.21
N PRO A 793 -27.24 3.28 -15.50
CA PRO A 793 -26.58 4.50 -15.06
C PRO A 793 -27.52 5.68 -15.33
N ILE A 794 -27.73 6.44 -14.25
CA ILE A 794 -28.63 7.58 -14.03
C ILE A 794 -29.60 7.90 -15.19
N PRO A 795 -30.95 7.84 -15.04
CA PRO A 795 -31.89 8.53 -15.90
C PRO A 795 -31.40 9.91 -16.30
N ASN A 796 -31.20 10.06 -17.61
CA ASN A 796 -30.56 11.18 -18.30
C ASN A 796 -31.28 12.53 -18.15
N ASP A 797 -32.33 12.61 -17.32
CA ASP A 797 -33.23 13.74 -17.29
C ASP A 797 -33.60 14.13 -15.85
N ARG A 798 -33.02 15.24 -15.39
CA ARG A 798 -33.30 15.94 -14.12
C ARG A 798 -34.08 17.24 -14.35
N THR A 799 -34.63 17.42 -15.55
CA THR A 799 -35.34 18.64 -15.97
C THR A 799 -36.51 19.00 -15.06
N ASN A 800 -37.14 18.02 -14.41
CA ASN A 800 -38.29 18.28 -13.53
C ASN A 800 -37.93 18.20 -12.04
N ASP A 801 -36.65 18.26 -11.68
CA ASP A 801 -36.22 18.32 -10.28
C ASP A 801 -36.57 19.70 -9.69
N ASN A 802 -37.23 19.73 -8.54
CA ASN A 802 -37.60 20.99 -7.89
C ASN A 802 -36.37 21.77 -7.44
N PHE A 803 -35.29 21.10 -7.02
CA PHE A 803 -34.04 21.79 -6.66
C PHE A 803 -33.50 22.58 -7.87
N VAL A 804 -33.43 21.92 -9.03
CA VAL A 804 -33.00 22.55 -10.29
C VAL A 804 -33.92 23.71 -10.65
N THR A 805 -35.24 23.49 -10.55
CA THR A 805 -36.25 24.50 -10.86
C THR A 805 -36.13 25.73 -9.95
N ASP A 806 -35.94 25.52 -8.64
CA ASP A 806 -35.88 26.58 -7.65
C ASP A 806 -34.60 27.42 -7.77
N VAL A 807 -33.47 26.79 -8.08
CA VAL A 807 -32.21 27.50 -8.34
C VAL A 807 -32.33 28.34 -9.61
N ILE A 808 -32.85 27.77 -10.71
CA ILE A 808 -33.01 28.50 -11.98
C ILE A 808 -34.01 29.66 -11.86
N ALA A 809 -35.06 29.49 -11.06
CA ALA A 809 -36.08 30.52 -10.84
C ALA A 809 -35.69 31.57 -9.77
N ASP A 810 -34.50 31.44 -9.15
CA ASP A 810 -34.06 32.25 -8.00
C ASP A 810 -35.07 32.21 -6.82
N THR A 811 -35.77 31.09 -6.67
CA THR A 811 -36.70 30.81 -5.57
C THR A 811 -36.11 29.91 -4.50
N TYR A 812 -34.91 29.36 -4.74
CA TYR A 812 -34.16 28.60 -3.75
C TYR A 812 -33.77 29.52 -2.56
N SER A 813 -34.56 29.45 -1.48
CA SER A 813 -34.39 30.27 -0.28
C SER A 813 -33.03 30.00 0.37
N THR A 814 -32.43 31.00 1.02
CA THR A 814 -31.13 30.87 1.72
C THR A 814 -31.18 31.30 3.17
N THR A 815 -32.29 31.06 3.86
CA THR A 815 -32.42 31.22 5.31
C THR A 815 -31.61 30.17 6.08
N GLY A 816 -30.34 30.00 5.68
CA GLY A 816 -29.33 29.19 6.31
C GLY A 816 -28.28 30.07 6.99
N ILE A 817 -27.59 29.51 7.96
CA ILE A 817 -26.52 30.16 8.72
C ILE A 817 -25.25 30.27 7.86
N TRP A 818 -25.10 29.41 6.84
CA TRP A 818 -23.88 29.30 6.06
C TRP A 818 -23.96 30.06 4.72
N GLY A 819 -23.00 30.98 4.50
CA GLY A 819 -22.94 31.84 3.30
C GLY A 819 -22.60 31.14 1.98
N SER A 820 -22.32 29.82 2.01
CA SER A 820 -22.00 28.99 0.84
C SER A 820 -23.22 28.62 -0.01
N SER A 821 -24.43 28.77 0.54
CA SER A 821 -25.65 28.15 -0.01
C SER A 821 -26.01 28.55 -1.43
N TYR A 822 -25.99 29.84 -1.80
CA TYR A 822 -26.31 30.27 -3.17
C TYR A 822 -25.29 29.76 -4.18
N TRP A 823 -24.01 30.02 -3.90
CA TRP A 823 -22.96 29.72 -4.85
C TRP A 823 -22.83 28.21 -5.11
N THR A 824 -22.92 27.39 -4.06
CA THR A 824 -22.84 25.92 -4.22
C THR A 824 -24.05 25.38 -4.99
N ALA A 825 -25.26 25.91 -4.75
CA ALA A 825 -26.44 25.48 -5.49
C ALA A 825 -26.35 25.84 -6.99
N ASP A 826 -25.93 27.08 -7.30
CA ASP A 826 -25.66 27.52 -8.67
C ASP A 826 -24.57 26.67 -9.34
N TYR A 827 -23.51 26.34 -8.61
CA TYR A 827 -22.42 25.50 -9.08
C TYR A 827 -22.92 24.10 -9.50
N GLU A 828 -23.68 23.43 -8.63
CA GLU A 828 -24.22 22.09 -8.90
C GLU A 828 -25.21 22.10 -10.08
N VAL A 829 -26.11 23.09 -10.16
CA VAL A 829 -27.07 23.18 -11.29
C VAL A 829 -26.36 23.52 -12.60
N TYR A 830 -25.35 24.40 -12.57
CA TYR A 830 -24.51 24.68 -13.74
C TYR A 830 -23.77 23.42 -14.21
N LYS A 831 -23.20 22.66 -13.27
CA LYS A 831 -22.57 21.37 -13.54
C LYS A 831 -23.54 20.36 -14.15
N MET A 832 -24.73 20.17 -13.59
CA MET A 832 -25.77 19.30 -14.15
C MET A 832 -26.16 19.71 -15.57
N TYR A 833 -26.28 21.02 -15.85
CA TYR A 833 -26.54 21.53 -17.20
C TYR A 833 -25.40 21.19 -18.17
N ARG A 834 -24.14 21.41 -17.77
CA ARG A 834 -22.97 21.10 -18.59
C ARG A 834 -22.82 19.61 -18.87
N LEU A 835 -23.27 18.75 -17.95
CA LEU A 835 -23.32 17.30 -18.10
C LEU A 835 -24.54 16.81 -18.91
N GLY A 836 -25.40 17.71 -19.39
CA GLY A 836 -26.57 17.37 -20.22
C GLY A 836 -27.73 16.75 -19.44
N LEU A 837 -27.76 16.90 -18.11
CA LEU A 837 -28.82 16.34 -17.26
C LEU A 837 -30.05 17.25 -17.16
N ILE A 838 -29.98 18.47 -17.68
CA ILE A 838 -31.05 19.48 -17.62
C ILE A 838 -31.45 19.90 -19.04
N ASP A 839 -32.73 19.76 -19.39
CA ASP A 839 -33.30 20.39 -20.59
C ASP A 839 -33.67 21.85 -20.27
N SER A 840 -32.82 22.75 -20.74
CA SER A 840 -33.03 24.21 -20.63
C SER A 840 -34.39 24.70 -21.13
N THR A 841 -35.07 23.97 -22.02
CA THR A 841 -36.35 24.40 -22.60
C THR A 841 -37.54 24.22 -21.65
N ALA A 842 -37.39 23.41 -20.60
CA ALA A 842 -38.44 23.21 -19.61
C ALA A 842 -38.46 24.28 -18.51
N HIS A 843 -37.42 25.11 -18.42
CA HIS A 843 -37.28 26.13 -17.38
C HIS A 843 -37.44 27.54 -17.99
N PRO A 844 -38.56 28.24 -17.74
CA PRO A 844 -38.83 29.57 -18.31
C PRO A 844 -37.77 30.63 -17.98
N ASP A 845 -37.18 30.56 -16.78
CA ASP A 845 -36.21 31.53 -16.27
C ASP A 845 -34.74 31.17 -16.60
N PHE A 846 -34.51 30.04 -17.28
CA PHE A 846 -33.17 29.54 -17.62
C PHE A 846 -32.29 30.59 -18.32
N SER A 847 -32.88 31.36 -19.26
CA SER A 847 -32.13 32.37 -20.00
C SER A 847 -31.62 33.51 -19.10
N ASN A 848 -32.39 33.90 -18.08
CA ASN A 848 -32.00 34.95 -17.14
C ASN A 848 -30.93 34.40 -16.19
N TRP A 849 -31.19 33.24 -15.58
CA TRP A 849 -30.24 32.56 -14.72
C TRP A 849 -28.89 32.33 -15.42
N MET A 850 -28.89 31.86 -16.67
CA MET A 850 -27.67 31.66 -17.44
C MET A 850 -26.91 32.98 -17.72
N ILE A 851 -27.60 34.11 -17.88
CA ILE A 851 -26.94 35.42 -17.99
C ILE A 851 -26.26 35.79 -16.66
N ASP A 852 -26.93 35.58 -15.54
CA ASP A 852 -26.42 35.89 -14.21
C ASP A 852 -25.21 34.99 -13.86
N ILE A 853 -25.32 33.69 -14.13
CA ILE A 853 -24.22 32.72 -13.98
C ILE A 853 -23.02 33.08 -14.85
N ASN A 854 -23.22 33.47 -16.12
CA ASN A 854 -22.10 33.86 -16.98
C ASN A 854 -21.41 35.15 -16.54
N ASN A 855 -22.05 35.95 -15.68
CA ASN A 855 -21.47 37.14 -15.05
C ASN A 855 -20.87 36.84 -13.66
N SER A 856 -21.02 35.63 -13.14
CA SER A 856 -20.44 35.16 -11.88
C SER A 856 -19.10 34.44 -12.10
N ASP A 857 -18.51 33.89 -11.04
CA ASP A 857 -17.30 33.08 -11.08
C ASP A 857 -17.55 31.56 -11.20
N VAL A 858 -18.81 31.11 -11.12
CA VAL A 858 -19.19 29.69 -11.22
C VAL A 858 -18.62 29.01 -12.47
N PRO A 859 -18.74 29.58 -13.70
CA PRO A 859 -18.17 28.95 -14.89
C PRO A 859 -16.65 28.79 -14.84
N ALA A 860 -15.93 29.69 -14.16
CA ALA A 860 -14.48 29.62 -14.06
C ALA A 860 -14.04 28.49 -13.12
N TYR A 861 -14.73 28.30 -12.00
CA TYR A 861 -14.52 27.15 -11.12
C TYR A 861 -14.83 25.83 -11.83
N TYR A 862 -15.96 25.77 -12.54
CA TYR A 862 -16.33 24.58 -13.30
C TYR A 862 -15.32 24.28 -14.42
N ALA A 863 -14.74 25.29 -15.06
CA ALA A 863 -13.71 25.08 -16.08
C ALA A 863 -12.45 24.40 -15.54
N VAL A 864 -12.10 24.61 -14.26
CA VAL A 864 -11.01 23.86 -13.61
C VAL A 864 -11.41 22.41 -13.40
N GLU A 865 -12.62 22.15 -12.90
CA GLU A 865 -13.14 20.78 -12.69
C GLU A 865 -13.28 20.00 -14.01
N GLU A 866 -13.86 20.63 -15.04
CA GLU A 866 -13.93 20.09 -16.41
C GLU A 866 -12.52 19.83 -16.96
N GLY A 867 -11.59 20.76 -16.75
CA GLY A 867 -10.20 20.57 -17.13
C GLY A 867 -9.51 19.41 -16.43
N MET A 868 -9.84 19.16 -15.15
CA MET A 868 -9.36 18.00 -14.38
C MET A 868 -9.93 16.69 -14.90
N THR A 869 -11.21 16.67 -15.25
CA THR A 869 -11.86 15.52 -15.90
C THR A 869 -11.21 15.20 -17.24
N GLU A 870 -10.90 16.24 -18.02
CA GLU A 870 -10.21 16.07 -19.30
C GLU A 870 -8.72 15.73 -19.14
N LEU A 871 -8.13 15.66 -17.94
CA LEU A 871 -6.72 15.24 -17.80
C LEU A 871 -6.51 13.81 -18.32
N PHE A 872 -7.39 12.90 -17.91
CA PHE A 872 -7.29 11.48 -18.18
C PHE A 872 -8.23 11.01 -19.30
N ARG A 873 -9.11 11.91 -19.78
CA ARG A 873 -10.05 11.57 -20.84
C ARG A 873 -9.33 11.39 -22.19
N LEU A 874 -9.47 10.18 -22.73
CA LEU A 874 -9.12 9.86 -24.10
C LEU A 874 -10.21 10.37 -25.04
N ASP A 875 -9.83 10.74 -26.27
CA ASP A 875 -10.85 11.03 -27.28
C ASP A 875 -11.61 9.73 -27.65
N SER A 876 -12.76 9.83 -28.32
CA SER A 876 -13.61 8.65 -28.55
C SER A 876 -12.95 7.56 -29.41
N ILE A 877 -11.94 7.93 -30.20
CA ILE A 877 -11.18 6.97 -31.01
C ILE A 877 -10.12 6.33 -30.12
N ASP A 878 -9.34 7.14 -29.40
CA ASP A 878 -8.30 6.67 -28.49
C ASP A 878 -8.87 5.82 -27.35
N GLN A 879 -10.05 6.15 -26.81
CA GLN A 879 -10.72 5.35 -25.77
C GLN A 879 -11.16 3.99 -26.31
N ALA A 880 -11.76 3.97 -27.52
CA ALA A 880 -12.20 2.73 -28.13
C ALA A 880 -11.01 1.83 -28.48
N ASP A 881 -9.90 2.42 -28.93
CA ASP A 881 -8.66 1.73 -29.20
C ASP A 881 -8.01 1.23 -27.88
N TYR A 882 -7.99 2.04 -26.82
CA TYR A 882 -7.54 1.64 -25.47
C TYR A 882 -8.34 0.44 -24.94
N ASP A 883 -9.68 0.53 -24.92
CA ASP A 883 -10.56 -0.53 -24.42
C ASP A 883 -10.39 -1.82 -25.23
N LEU A 884 -10.26 -1.70 -26.56
CA LEU A 884 -10.03 -2.82 -27.46
C LEU A 884 -8.67 -3.46 -27.23
N SER A 885 -7.60 -2.67 -27.08
CA SER A 885 -6.26 -3.18 -26.80
C SER A 885 -6.21 -3.86 -25.44
N ILE A 886 -6.79 -3.27 -24.39
CA ILE A 886 -6.92 -3.91 -23.07
C ILE A 886 -7.69 -5.23 -23.15
N GLN A 887 -8.77 -5.28 -23.94
CA GLN A 887 -9.50 -6.53 -24.14
C GLN A 887 -8.66 -7.58 -24.87
N ARG A 888 -7.96 -7.21 -25.94
CA ARG A 888 -7.10 -8.13 -26.70
C ARG A 888 -5.93 -8.64 -25.89
N ILE A 889 -5.28 -7.76 -25.14
CA ILE A 889 -4.24 -8.11 -24.16
C ILE A 889 -4.74 -9.21 -23.22
N ARG A 890 -5.95 -9.06 -22.66
CA ARG A 890 -6.55 -10.05 -21.76
C ARG A 890 -6.79 -11.38 -22.48
N ASP A 891 -7.41 -11.33 -23.65
CA ASP A 891 -7.77 -12.52 -24.42
C ASP A 891 -6.51 -13.30 -24.86
N PHE A 892 -5.46 -12.58 -25.25
CA PHE A 892 -4.17 -13.16 -25.63
C PHE A 892 -3.42 -13.71 -24.41
N SER A 893 -3.34 -12.97 -23.29
CA SER A 893 -2.68 -13.44 -22.06
C SER A 893 -3.35 -14.71 -21.50
N ASP A 894 -4.70 -14.76 -21.47
CA ASP A 894 -5.43 -15.94 -21.01
C ASP A 894 -5.19 -17.15 -21.94
N SER A 895 -5.15 -16.92 -23.25
CA SER A 895 -4.86 -17.96 -24.27
C SER A 895 -3.42 -18.45 -24.20
N LEU A 896 -2.48 -17.55 -23.91
CA LEU A 896 -1.05 -17.79 -23.78
C LEU A 896 -0.77 -18.65 -22.55
N SER A 897 -1.31 -18.25 -21.38
CA SER A 897 -1.27 -19.05 -20.15
C SER A 897 -1.83 -20.46 -20.36
N SER A 898 -2.98 -20.57 -21.03
CA SER A 898 -3.61 -21.88 -21.32
C SER A 898 -2.75 -22.74 -22.26
N SER A 899 -2.11 -22.11 -23.25
CA SER A 899 -1.24 -22.80 -24.20
C SER A 899 0.08 -23.24 -23.56
N GLN A 900 0.64 -22.44 -22.64
CA GLN A 900 1.84 -22.80 -21.86
C GLN A 900 1.55 -24.01 -20.96
N GLU A 901 0.40 -24.03 -20.29
CA GLU A 901 -0.05 -25.17 -19.49
C GLU A 901 -0.27 -26.42 -20.36
N ALA A 902 -0.90 -26.27 -21.53
CA ALA A 902 -1.09 -27.37 -22.47
C ALA A 902 0.23 -27.91 -23.04
N LEU A 903 1.20 -27.03 -23.33
CA LEU A 903 2.52 -27.41 -23.84
C LEU A 903 3.24 -28.30 -22.84
N TYR A 904 3.08 -28.03 -21.54
CA TYR A 904 3.66 -28.83 -20.49
C TYR A 904 3.10 -30.27 -20.45
N TYR A 905 1.79 -30.45 -20.65
CA TYR A 905 1.16 -31.78 -20.69
C TYR A 905 1.23 -32.47 -22.06
N ALA A 906 1.90 -31.86 -23.05
CA ALA A 906 2.01 -32.43 -24.38
C ALA A 906 2.85 -33.71 -24.36
N THR A 907 2.21 -34.84 -24.70
CA THR A 907 2.87 -36.16 -24.69
C THR A 907 3.56 -36.52 -26.00
N THR A 908 3.37 -35.71 -27.05
CA THR A 908 3.96 -35.95 -28.38
C THR A 908 4.68 -34.71 -28.90
N ALA A 909 5.79 -34.92 -29.62
CA ALA A 909 6.55 -33.84 -30.24
C ALA A 909 5.73 -33.04 -31.29
N ALA A 910 4.72 -33.67 -31.89
CA ALA A 910 3.82 -32.99 -32.83
C ALA A 910 2.91 -31.99 -32.11
N ASP A 911 2.34 -32.38 -30.97
CA ASP A 911 1.50 -31.50 -30.15
C ASP A 911 2.34 -30.35 -29.57
N SER A 912 3.55 -30.67 -29.07
CA SER A 912 4.48 -29.64 -28.58
C SER A 912 4.84 -28.62 -29.66
N LEU A 913 5.10 -29.05 -30.90
CA LEU A 913 5.40 -28.15 -32.00
C LEU A 913 4.20 -27.26 -32.38
N VAL A 914 2.97 -27.79 -32.35
CA VAL A 914 1.76 -26.97 -32.59
C VAL A 914 1.60 -25.91 -31.52
N LEU A 915 1.75 -26.29 -30.25
CA LEU A 915 1.62 -25.38 -29.12
C LEU A 915 2.73 -24.33 -29.10
N LEU A 916 3.98 -24.69 -29.42
CA LEU A 916 5.08 -23.72 -29.58
C LEU A 916 4.81 -22.69 -30.68
N ASN A 917 4.26 -23.10 -31.83
CA ASN A 917 3.88 -22.17 -32.89
C ASN A 917 2.70 -21.27 -32.48
N GLN A 918 1.77 -21.81 -31.69
CA GLN A 918 0.65 -21.03 -31.14
C GLN A 918 1.14 -20.01 -30.11
N LEU A 919 2.06 -20.39 -29.23
CA LEU A 919 2.73 -19.48 -28.30
C LEU A 919 3.42 -18.35 -29.05
N ASP A 920 4.28 -18.66 -30.03
CA ASP A 920 4.99 -17.64 -30.82
C ASP A 920 4.03 -16.70 -31.59
N SER A 921 2.87 -17.20 -32.05
CA SER A 921 1.84 -16.36 -32.67
C SER A 921 1.17 -15.44 -31.66
N LEU A 922 0.77 -15.97 -30.49
CA LEU A 922 0.11 -15.21 -29.43
C LEU A 922 1.05 -14.16 -28.83
N THR A 923 2.33 -14.48 -28.63
CA THR A 923 3.35 -13.53 -28.14
C THR A 923 3.52 -12.39 -29.13
N ARG A 924 3.59 -12.65 -30.45
CA ARG A 924 3.68 -11.58 -31.46
C ARG A 924 2.42 -10.73 -31.56
N GLU A 925 1.24 -11.32 -31.36
CA GLU A 925 -0.04 -10.58 -31.28
C GLU A 925 -0.06 -9.69 -30.04
N LEU A 926 0.40 -10.21 -28.90
CA LEU A 926 0.55 -9.45 -27.65
C LEU A 926 1.53 -8.28 -27.82
N GLU A 927 2.73 -8.52 -28.39
CA GLU A 927 3.72 -7.47 -28.73
C GLU A 927 3.14 -6.35 -29.59
N THR A 928 2.22 -6.67 -30.51
CA THR A 928 1.62 -5.68 -31.40
C THR A 928 0.57 -4.81 -30.69
N GLU A 929 -0.16 -5.39 -29.71
CA GLU A 929 -1.14 -4.63 -28.91
C GLU A 929 -0.47 -3.73 -27.86
N TYR A 930 0.75 -4.08 -27.44
CA TYR A 930 1.60 -3.27 -26.55
C TYR A 930 2.31 -2.12 -27.24
N ASP A 931 1.63 -1.33 -28.07
CA ASP A 931 2.24 -0.12 -28.64
C ASP A 931 2.50 0.91 -27.52
N TYR A 932 3.64 0.78 -26.86
CA TYR A 932 4.12 1.63 -25.77
C TYR A 932 4.11 3.12 -26.16
N ALA A 933 4.23 3.44 -27.45
CA ALA A 933 4.12 4.82 -27.92
C ALA A 933 2.73 5.45 -27.69
N PHE A 934 1.66 4.64 -27.69
CA PHE A 934 0.31 5.11 -27.35
C PHE A 934 0.20 5.46 -25.87
N PHE A 935 0.61 4.55 -24.98
CA PHE A 935 0.54 4.76 -23.53
C PHE A 935 1.50 5.86 -23.04
N ALA A 936 2.74 5.90 -23.53
CA ALA A 936 3.67 7.01 -23.25
C ALA A 936 3.17 8.35 -23.82
N GLY A 937 2.41 8.31 -24.93
CA GLY A 937 1.73 9.47 -25.50
C GLY A 937 0.67 10.05 -24.54
N LEU A 938 -0.05 9.17 -23.84
CA LEU A 938 -1.07 9.54 -22.85
C LEU A 938 -0.46 10.21 -21.61
N ASP A 939 0.61 9.63 -21.05
CA ASP A 939 1.32 10.21 -19.89
C ASP A 939 1.92 11.59 -20.20
N SER A 940 2.50 11.74 -21.40
CA SER A 940 3.02 13.03 -21.87
C SER A 940 1.91 14.08 -22.04
N THR A 941 0.69 13.64 -22.35
CA THR A 941 -0.47 14.51 -22.53
C THR A 941 -0.98 15.03 -21.19
N VAL A 942 -1.07 14.15 -20.17
CA VAL A 942 -1.44 14.55 -18.80
C VAL A 942 -0.44 15.59 -18.27
N ALA A 943 0.85 15.28 -18.33
CA ALA A 943 1.91 16.18 -17.85
C ALA A 943 1.93 17.55 -18.56
N ALA A 944 1.57 17.58 -19.86
CA ALA A 944 1.49 18.83 -20.63
C ALA A 944 0.24 19.67 -20.31
N ARG A 945 -0.85 19.07 -19.83
CA ARG A 945 -2.12 19.76 -19.53
C ARG A 945 -2.12 20.41 -18.14
N VAL A 946 -1.45 19.82 -17.15
CA VAL A 946 -1.45 20.31 -15.75
C VAL A 946 -1.05 21.79 -15.61
N PRO A 947 0.02 22.31 -16.24
CA PRO A 947 0.39 23.72 -16.12
C PRO A 947 -0.70 24.70 -16.59
N GLY A 948 -1.53 24.27 -17.56
CA GLY A 948 -2.69 25.03 -18.01
C GLY A 948 -3.79 25.11 -16.95
N LEU A 949 -4.06 23.99 -16.26
CA LEU A 949 -5.03 23.94 -15.16
C LEU A 949 -4.55 24.72 -13.95
N GLU A 950 -3.27 24.64 -13.61
CA GLU A 950 -2.68 25.47 -12.56
C GLU A 950 -2.87 26.97 -12.84
N ALA A 951 -2.66 27.39 -14.09
CA ALA A 951 -2.88 28.78 -14.49
C ALA A 951 -4.35 29.19 -14.37
N LEU A 952 -5.30 28.32 -14.74
CA LEU A 952 -6.74 28.56 -14.57
C LEU A 952 -7.12 28.63 -13.09
N ASN A 953 -6.63 27.70 -12.28
CA ASN A 953 -6.91 27.64 -10.84
C ASN A 953 -6.36 28.87 -10.11
N ASN A 954 -5.15 29.32 -10.44
CA ASN A 954 -4.55 30.52 -9.87
C ASN A 954 -5.29 31.82 -10.26
N ALA A 955 -6.09 31.79 -11.32
CA ALA A 955 -6.89 32.93 -11.76
C ALA A 955 -8.26 33.03 -11.05
N LEU A 956 -8.66 32.02 -10.27
CA LEU A 956 -9.92 32.01 -9.55
C LEU A 956 -9.97 33.07 -8.44
N THR A 957 -11.14 33.65 -8.23
CA THR A 957 -11.41 34.66 -7.19
C THR A 957 -11.76 34.01 -5.85
N THR A 958 -11.07 34.39 -4.78
CA THR A 958 -11.19 33.76 -3.45
C THR A 958 -11.80 34.70 -2.40
N ASP A 959 -13.03 35.16 -2.63
CA ASP A 959 -13.73 36.10 -1.74
C ASP A 959 -14.52 35.42 -0.60
N SER A 960 -14.57 34.09 -0.57
CA SER A 960 -15.16 33.29 0.50
C SER A 960 -14.25 32.13 0.93
N LEU A 961 -14.53 31.54 2.09
CA LEU A 961 -13.75 30.42 2.64
C LEU A 961 -13.78 29.20 1.72
N PHE A 962 -14.97 28.73 1.32
CA PHE A 962 -15.12 27.58 0.43
C PHE A 962 -14.45 27.76 -0.94
N LYS A 963 -14.45 28.97 -1.50
CA LYS A 963 -13.73 29.32 -2.74
C LYS A 963 -12.21 29.28 -2.57
N THR A 964 -11.72 29.76 -1.43
CA THR A 964 -10.30 29.70 -1.04
C THR A 964 -9.86 28.25 -0.86
N ASN A 965 -10.64 27.46 -0.13
CA ASN A 965 -10.37 26.04 0.10
C ASN A 965 -10.32 25.28 -1.24
N ARG A 966 -11.30 25.47 -2.14
CA ARG A 966 -11.33 24.81 -3.45
C ARG A 966 -10.08 25.11 -4.27
N GLN A 967 -9.67 26.39 -4.37
CA GLN A 967 -8.42 26.77 -5.06
C GLN A 967 -7.18 26.12 -4.42
N SER A 968 -7.09 26.09 -3.09
CA SER A 968 -5.96 25.50 -2.37
C SER A 968 -5.88 23.99 -2.58
N VAL A 969 -6.99 23.27 -2.41
CA VAL A 969 -7.06 21.82 -2.59
C VAL A 969 -6.72 21.44 -4.03
N ASN A 970 -7.27 22.14 -5.03
CA ASN A 970 -6.91 21.90 -6.44
C ASN A 970 -5.40 22.03 -6.67
N THR A 971 -4.75 23.03 -6.06
CA THR A 971 -3.29 23.22 -6.18
C THR A 971 -2.51 22.02 -5.63
N HIS A 972 -2.94 21.50 -4.47
CA HIS A 972 -2.32 20.30 -3.89
C HIS A 972 -2.64 19.04 -4.70
N THR A 973 -3.84 18.92 -5.24
CA THR A 973 -4.20 17.85 -6.17
C THR A 973 -3.27 17.84 -7.39
N PHE A 974 -3.03 18.99 -8.05
CA PHE A 974 -2.11 19.05 -9.19
C PHE A 974 -0.68 18.63 -8.81
N THR A 975 -0.23 19.03 -7.62
CA THR A 975 1.07 18.61 -7.09
C THR A 975 1.13 17.08 -6.89
N TYR A 976 0.07 16.51 -6.30
CA TYR A 976 -0.05 15.07 -6.10
C TYR A 976 -0.09 14.30 -7.42
N LEU A 977 -0.88 14.76 -8.40
CA LEU A 977 -1.00 14.11 -9.72
C LEU A 977 0.31 14.14 -10.53
N THR A 978 1.17 15.15 -10.33
CA THR A 978 2.43 15.30 -11.09
C THR A 978 3.65 14.72 -10.41
N SER A 979 3.64 14.65 -9.07
CA SER A 979 4.82 14.33 -8.27
C SER A 979 4.55 13.25 -7.21
N GLY A 980 3.34 12.68 -7.19
CA GLY A 980 2.89 11.71 -6.20
C GLY A 980 2.90 12.24 -4.77
N LYS A 981 2.82 11.31 -3.82
CA LYS A 981 2.89 11.59 -2.38
C LYS A 981 4.16 12.37 -1.98
N LEU A 982 5.31 12.04 -2.57
CA LEU A 982 6.60 12.69 -2.28
C LEU A 982 6.67 14.15 -2.75
N GLY A 983 5.79 14.55 -3.67
CA GLY A 983 5.66 15.93 -4.13
C GLY A 983 5.03 16.87 -3.10
N LEU A 984 4.23 16.34 -2.16
CA LEU A 984 3.55 17.13 -1.15
C LEU A 984 4.51 17.44 0.02
N SER A 985 4.86 18.71 0.18
CA SER A 985 5.65 19.16 1.34
C SER A 985 4.84 19.03 2.64
N GLN A 986 5.52 18.93 3.79
CA GLN A 986 4.83 18.93 5.09
C GLN A 986 3.96 20.18 5.31
N SER A 987 4.30 21.33 4.71
CA SER A 987 3.45 22.52 4.74
C SER A 987 2.14 22.29 3.99
N ALA A 988 2.20 21.69 2.79
CA ALA A 988 1.02 21.36 2.00
C ALA A 988 0.11 20.36 2.72
N ILE A 989 0.71 19.37 3.40
CA ILE A 989 -0.04 18.39 4.20
C ILE A 989 -0.74 19.09 5.38
N ASN A 990 -0.06 20.01 6.07
CA ASN A 990 -0.66 20.79 7.15
C ASN A 990 -1.80 21.70 6.64
N ASP A 991 -1.64 22.32 5.47
CA ASP A 991 -2.67 23.14 4.84
C ASP A 991 -3.92 22.28 4.51
N LEU A 992 -3.72 21.07 3.97
CA LEU A 992 -4.80 20.11 3.73
C LEU A 992 -5.52 19.70 5.01
N LYS A 993 -4.81 19.43 6.11
CA LYS A 993 -5.42 19.12 7.42
C LYS A 993 -6.31 20.25 7.93
N VAL A 994 -5.84 21.49 7.85
CA VAL A 994 -6.60 22.67 8.25
C VAL A 994 -7.89 22.80 7.45
N ILE A 995 -7.92 22.35 6.19
CA ILE A 995 -9.15 22.32 5.38
C ILE A 995 -10.00 21.09 5.73
N ALA A 996 -9.41 19.92 5.89
CA ALA A 996 -10.08 18.66 6.20
C ALA A 996 -10.82 18.68 7.56
N ASP A 997 -10.28 19.41 8.55
CA ASP A 997 -10.85 19.61 9.89
C ASP A 997 -12.01 20.64 9.93
N GLN A 998 -12.32 21.31 8.81
CA GLN A 998 -13.42 22.27 8.77
C GLN A 998 -14.78 21.57 8.64
N CYS A 999 -15.84 22.26 9.08
CA CYS A 999 -17.20 21.84 8.79
C CYS A 999 -17.49 21.89 7.28
N PRO A 1000 -17.93 20.80 6.64
CA PRO A 1000 -18.25 20.77 5.21
C PRO A 1000 -19.33 21.79 4.79
N LEU A 1001 -20.27 22.13 5.68
CA LEU A 1001 -21.31 23.14 5.41
C LEU A 1001 -20.73 24.54 5.15
N ASN A 1002 -19.59 24.86 5.78
CA ASN A 1002 -18.91 26.15 5.66
C ASN A 1002 -17.71 26.10 4.69
N GLY A 1003 -16.88 25.06 4.84
CA GLY A 1003 -15.68 24.85 4.03
C GLY A 1003 -15.97 24.36 2.60
N GLY A 1004 -17.19 23.89 2.34
CA GLY A 1004 -17.66 23.40 1.05
C GLY A 1004 -17.13 22.02 0.67
N GLN A 1005 -17.42 21.58 -0.56
CA GLN A 1005 -16.99 20.28 -1.11
C GLN A 1005 -15.47 20.04 -1.06
N ALA A 1006 -14.68 21.12 -1.06
CA ALA A 1006 -13.22 21.05 -0.92
C ALA A 1006 -12.77 20.38 0.39
N VAL A 1007 -13.60 20.37 1.44
CA VAL A 1007 -13.32 19.65 2.69
C VAL A 1007 -13.20 18.15 2.44
N TYR A 1008 -14.13 17.54 1.72
CA TYR A 1008 -14.09 16.09 1.44
C TYR A 1008 -12.90 15.71 0.56
N ALA A 1009 -12.59 16.52 -0.46
CA ALA A 1009 -11.39 16.33 -1.28
C ALA A 1009 -10.09 16.46 -0.46
N ALA A 1010 -10.03 17.40 0.49
CA ALA A 1010 -8.91 17.52 1.42
C ALA A 1010 -8.79 16.31 2.35
N ARG A 1011 -9.91 15.81 2.91
CA ARG A 1011 -9.96 14.59 3.74
C ARG A 1011 -9.42 13.38 2.98
N SER A 1012 -9.81 13.21 1.73
CA SER A 1012 -9.31 12.15 0.87
C SER A 1012 -7.79 12.24 0.71
N LEU A 1013 -7.26 13.43 0.33
CA LEU A 1013 -5.81 13.62 0.19
C LEU A 1013 -5.02 13.42 1.49
N VAL A 1014 -5.53 13.91 2.63
CA VAL A 1014 -4.91 13.67 3.95
C VAL A 1014 -4.84 12.16 4.22
N ASN A 1015 -5.92 11.44 3.96
CA ASN A 1015 -5.97 10.01 4.19
C ASN A 1015 -5.06 9.19 3.28
N ILE A 1016 -4.89 9.60 2.03
CA ILE A 1016 -3.94 9.01 1.08
C ILE A 1016 -2.50 9.21 1.57
N VAL A 1017 -2.19 10.41 2.09
CA VAL A 1017 -0.81 10.80 2.43
C VAL A 1017 -0.41 10.34 3.83
N GLU A 1018 -1.30 10.39 4.80
CA GLU A 1018 -0.99 10.09 6.20
C GLU A 1018 -1.64 8.81 6.73
N GLY A 1019 -2.56 8.19 5.97
CA GLY A 1019 -3.33 7.03 6.42
C GLY A 1019 -4.67 7.42 7.05
N PRO A 1020 -5.43 6.43 7.57
CA PRO A 1020 -6.74 6.64 8.18
C PRO A 1020 -6.76 7.79 9.18
N SER A 1021 -7.67 8.74 8.98
CA SER A 1021 -7.86 9.91 9.85
C SER A 1021 -9.33 10.08 10.20
N TYR A 1022 -9.62 10.31 11.49
CA TYR A 1022 -10.98 10.57 11.97
C TYR A 1022 -11.29 12.08 11.96
N PHE A 1023 -12.40 12.47 11.32
CA PHE A 1023 -12.87 13.85 11.30
C PHE A 1023 -14.19 13.97 12.08
N ASN A 1024 -14.18 14.79 13.13
CA ASN A 1024 -15.36 14.96 13.98
C ASN A 1024 -16.25 16.10 13.46
N ASP A 1025 -17.15 15.77 12.53
CA ASP A 1025 -18.08 16.75 11.97
C ASP A 1025 -19.05 17.33 12.99
N SER A 1026 -19.48 16.54 13.98
CA SER A 1026 -20.36 17.04 15.04
C SER A 1026 -19.69 18.18 15.82
N LEU A 1027 -18.39 18.08 16.10
CA LEU A 1027 -17.62 19.14 16.75
C LEU A 1027 -17.33 20.30 15.78
N ALA A 1028 -16.90 20.00 14.55
CA ALA A 1028 -16.51 21.01 13.57
C ALA A 1028 -17.71 21.89 13.16
N CYS A 1029 -18.90 21.29 13.06
CA CYS A 1029 -20.14 21.97 12.64
C CYS A 1029 -20.98 22.50 13.81
N ALA A 1030 -20.77 22.05 15.06
CA ALA A 1030 -21.44 22.63 16.23
C ALA A 1030 -21.02 24.08 16.51
N ILE A 1031 -19.84 24.50 16.05
CA ILE A 1031 -19.38 25.89 16.19
C ILE A 1031 -20.02 26.73 15.08
N VAL A 1032 -21.23 27.24 15.34
CA VAL A 1032 -21.71 28.41 14.60
C VAL A 1032 -20.73 29.54 14.94
N PRO A 1033 -20.00 30.13 13.97
CA PRO A 1033 -19.04 31.17 14.31
C PRO A 1033 -19.82 32.33 14.90
N GLU A 1034 -19.61 32.60 16.20
CA GLU A 1034 -20.11 33.78 16.92
C GLU A 1034 -19.66 35.10 16.24
N ASN A 1035 -18.72 35.01 15.28
CA ASN A 1035 -18.16 36.06 14.47
C ASN A 1035 -18.29 35.82 12.95
N LEU A 1036 -19.29 35.06 12.47
CA LEU A 1036 -19.78 35.41 11.15
C LEU A 1036 -20.11 36.90 11.27
N PRO A 1037 -19.55 37.79 10.42
CA PRO A 1037 -20.19 39.08 10.26
C PRO A 1037 -21.60 38.69 9.84
N VAL A 1038 -22.54 38.72 10.79
CA VAL A 1038 -23.94 38.99 10.48
C VAL A 1038 -23.78 40.20 9.60
N LYS A 1039 -23.90 39.98 8.30
CA LYS A 1039 -23.96 41.04 7.31
C LYS A 1039 -25.05 41.89 7.92
N GLU A 1040 -24.68 43.03 8.55
CA GLU A 1040 -25.63 43.85 9.28
C GLU A 1040 -26.84 43.91 8.37
N PRO A 1041 -28.04 43.50 8.85
CA PRO A 1041 -29.20 43.29 8.00
C PRO A 1041 -29.21 44.44 7.04
N GLN A 1042 -28.97 44.15 5.75
CA GLN A 1042 -28.68 45.17 4.75
C GLN A 1042 -29.70 46.25 5.01
N LYS A 1043 -29.24 47.45 5.43
CA LYS A 1043 -30.14 48.56 5.75
C LYS A 1043 -31.14 48.64 4.62
N GLY A 1044 -32.40 48.26 4.88
CA GLY A 1044 -33.35 47.94 3.82
C GLY A 1044 -33.35 49.07 2.80
N SER A 1045 -33.16 48.75 1.53
CA SER A 1045 -33.11 49.78 0.50
C SER A 1045 -34.52 50.42 0.42
N ALA A 1046 -34.58 51.75 0.51
CA ALA A 1046 -35.85 52.47 0.40
C ALA A 1046 -35.87 53.22 -0.93
N LEU A 1047 -36.73 52.79 -1.85
CA LEU A 1047 -36.93 53.46 -3.12
C LEU A 1047 -37.71 54.77 -2.88
N VAL A 1048 -37.09 55.89 -3.23
CA VAL A 1048 -37.70 57.22 -3.11
C VAL A 1048 -37.82 57.88 -4.48
N TYR A 1049 -39.05 58.07 -4.96
CA TYR A 1049 -39.30 58.59 -6.30
C TYR A 1049 -40.57 59.46 -6.38
N PRO A 1050 -40.60 60.46 -7.28
CA PRO A 1050 -39.47 60.96 -8.05
C PRO A 1050 -38.45 61.67 -7.14
N ASN A 1051 -37.18 61.62 -7.52
CA ASN A 1051 -36.10 62.37 -6.89
C ASN A 1051 -35.05 62.70 -7.96
N PRO A 1052 -34.89 63.97 -8.41
CA PRO A 1052 -35.51 65.19 -7.87
C PRO A 1052 -37.04 65.24 -7.94
N THR A 1053 -37.67 66.09 -7.11
CA THR A 1053 -39.14 66.28 -7.03
C THR A 1053 -39.53 67.76 -6.93
N ASP A 1054 -40.75 68.10 -7.35
CA ASP A 1054 -41.38 69.42 -7.15
C ASP A 1054 -42.28 69.47 -5.90
N GLY A 1055 -42.32 68.39 -5.11
CA GLY A 1055 -43.07 68.34 -3.86
C GLY A 1055 -43.52 66.95 -3.47
N LEU A 1056 -44.11 66.18 -4.39
CA LEU A 1056 -44.68 64.88 -4.04
C LEU A 1056 -43.63 63.76 -4.15
N VAL A 1057 -43.50 62.96 -3.10
CA VAL A 1057 -42.53 61.87 -3.02
C VAL A 1057 -43.19 60.60 -2.51
N VAL A 1058 -42.94 59.49 -3.20
CA VAL A 1058 -43.37 58.15 -2.81
C VAL A 1058 -42.17 57.39 -2.23
N LEU A 1059 -42.36 56.81 -1.06
CA LEU A 1059 -41.45 55.87 -0.43
C LEU A 1059 -41.97 54.45 -0.63
N ARG A 1060 -41.08 53.53 -1.01
CA ARG A 1060 -41.38 52.11 -1.09
C ARG A 1060 -40.22 51.31 -0.50
N LEU A 1061 -40.53 50.41 0.43
CA LEU A 1061 -39.61 49.38 0.89
C LEU A 1061 -39.79 48.11 0.04
N GLU A 1062 -38.70 47.37 -0.18
CA GLU A 1062 -38.74 46.04 -0.77
C GLU A 1062 -39.34 45.03 0.21
N GLU A 1063 -38.99 45.15 1.51
CA GLU A 1063 -39.54 44.35 2.60
C GLU A 1063 -39.80 45.20 3.87
N GLY A 1064 -40.79 44.81 4.68
CA GLY A 1064 -41.15 45.48 5.94
C GLY A 1064 -42.25 46.55 5.81
N TYR A 1065 -42.30 47.51 6.72
CA TYR A 1065 -43.31 48.58 6.71
C TYR A 1065 -42.74 49.90 7.24
N ILE A 1066 -43.27 51.02 6.76
CA ILE A 1066 -42.79 52.35 7.14
C ILE A 1066 -43.62 52.85 8.33
N THR A 1067 -42.97 53.02 9.49
CA THR A 1067 -43.60 53.53 10.72
C THR A 1067 -43.40 55.03 10.88
N SER A 1068 -42.25 55.57 10.47
CA SER A 1068 -41.99 57.01 10.53
C SER A 1068 -40.90 57.47 9.57
N ILE A 1069 -40.88 58.78 9.36
CA ILE A 1069 -39.86 59.49 8.58
C ILE A 1069 -39.42 60.74 9.33
N ARG A 1070 -38.18 61.16 9.07
CA ARG A 1070 -37.66 62.47 9.43
C ARG A 1070 -36.93 63.08 8.25
N LEU A 1071 -37.33 64.27 7.83
CA LEU A 1071 -36.64 65.05 6.83
C LEU A 1071 -35.77 66.11 7.53
N VAL A 1072 -34.48 66.10 7.22
CA VAL A 1072 -33.45 66.90 7.87
C VAL A 1072 -32.81 67.84 6.83
N ASP A 1073 -32.59 69.11 7.19
CA ASP A 1073 -31.89 70.06 6.31
C ASP A 1073 -30.36 69.93 6.37
N GLY A 1074 -29.66 70.70 5.53
CA GLY A 1074 -28.18 70.73 5.51
C GLY A 1074 -27.51 71.22 6.80
N PHE A 1075 -28.27 71.65 7.82
CA PHE A 1075 -27.77 72.02 9.15
C PHE A 1075 -28.11 70.98 10.22
N GLY A 1076 -28.67 69.83 9.85
CA GLY A 1076 -29.06 68.78 10.80
C GLY A 1076 -30.39 69.08 11.52
N ARG A 1077 -31.16 70.07 11.09
CA ARG A 1077 -32.45 70.41 11.71
C ARG A 1077 -33.57 69.58 11.08
N VAL A 1078 -34.40 68.97 11.90
CA VAL A 1078 -35.60 68.24 11.43
C VAL A 1078 -36.64 69.26 10.96
N ILE A 1079 -36.95 69.25 9.66
CA ILE A 1079 -37.92 70.14 9.02
C ILE A 1079 -39.30 69.49 8.93
N LEU A 1080 -39.35 68.16 8.80
CA LEU A 1080 -40.57 67.38 8.76
C LEU A 1080 -40.38 66.08 9.55
N SER A 1081 -41.36 65.70 10.36
CA SER A 1081 -41.43 64.38 10.99
C SER A 1081 -42.85 63.87 10.82
N LYS A 1082 -43.02 62.65 10.33
CA LYS A 1082 -44.33 62.04 10.14
C LYS A 1082 -44.26 60.58 10.59
N SER A 1083 -45.26 60.14 11.33
CA SER A 1083 -45.39 58.76 11.77
C SER A 1083 -46.75 58.21 11.36
N TRP A 1084 -46.83 56.89 11.24
CA TRP A 1084 -48.02 56.15 10.90
C TRP A 1084 -48.21 55.01 11.89
N SER A 1085 -49.46 54.58 12.09
CA SER A 1085 -49.74 53.32 12.79
C SER A 1085 -49.17 52.16 11.97
N ASN A 1086 -48.64 51.15 12.66
CA ASN A 1086 -48.18 49.92 12.04
C ASN A 1086 -49.37 49.20 11.38
N ASP A 1087 -49.53 49.40 10.08
CA ASP A 1087 -50.61 48.89 9.23
C ASP A 1087 -50.07 47.97 8.12
N GLY A 1088 -48.79 47.55 8.23
CA GLY A 1088 -48.12 46.72 7.24
C GLY A 1088 -47.86 47.38 5.88
N ASN A 1089 -48.09 48.70 5.72
CA ASN A 1089 -47.86 49.35 4.43
C ASN A 1089 -46.37 49.55 4.12
N VAL A 1090 -45.90 48.85 3.09
CA VAL A 1090 -44.58 49.02 2.44
C VAL A 1090 -44.43 50.35 1.68
N LYS A 1091 -45.55 51.07 1.43
CA LYS A 1091 -45.59 52.27 0.59
C LYS A 1091 -46.20 53.46 1.33
N ARG A 1092 -45.54 54.63 1.26
CA ARG A 1092 -46.04 55.90 1.84
C ARG A 1092 -45.84 57.06 0.88
N GLU A 1093 -46.75 58.02 0.92
CA GLU A 1093 -46.68 59.26 0.13
C GLU A 1093 -46.50 60.46 1.06
N ILE A 1094 -45.63 61.37 0.65
CA ILE A 1094 -45.24 62.56 1.41
C ILE A 1094 -45.29 63.76 0.48
N ASP A 1095 -45.98 64.80 0.93
CA ASP A 1095 -46.04 66.08 0.24
C ASP A 1095 -45.05 67.06 0.89
N LEU A 1096 -44.01 67.40 0.13
CA LEU A 1096 -42.94 68.35 0.44
C LEU A 1096 -43.10 69.68 -0.30
N SER A 1097 -44.19 69.91 -1.04
CA SER A 1097 -44.41 71.10 -1.89
C SER A 1097 -44.35 72.44 -1.15
N ARG A 1098 -44.43 72.41 0.18
CA ARG A 1098 -44.37 73.60 1.05
C ARG A 1098 -42.96 73.93 1.54
N LEU A 1099 -41.97 73.11 1.21
CA LEU A 1099 -40.58 73.32 1.59
C LEU A 1099 -39.84 74.13 0.52
N PRO A 1100 -38.86 74.97 0.88
CA PRO A 1100 -38.02 75.65 -0.10
C PRO A 1100 -37.22 74.67 -0.96
N SER A 1101 -36.97 75.01 -2.22
CA SER A 1101 -36.05 74.27 -3.09
C SER A 1101 -34.68 74.09 -2.43
N GLY A 1102 -34.14 72.88 -2.45
CA GLY A 1102 -32.93 72.55 -1.70
C GLY A 1102 -32.67 71.06 -1.57
N MET A 1103 -31.60 70.72 -0.85
CA MET A 1103 -31.20 69.35 -0.58
C MET A 1103 -31.52 68.99 0.87
N TYR A 1104 -32.16 67.84 1.05
CA TYR A 1104 -32.60 67.32 2.33
C TYR A 1104 -32.15 65.87 2.52
N SER A 1105 -31.98 65.45 3.77
CA SER A 1105 -31.75 64.04 4.14
C SER A 1105 -33.02 63.47 4.73
N LEU A 1106 -33.55 62.41 4.13
CA LEU A 1106 -34.77 61.71 4.55
C LEU A 1106 -34.39 60.43 5.29
N GLU A 1107 -34.53 60.42 6.60
CA GLU A 1107 -34.42 59.21 7.42
C GLU A 1107 -35.77 58.47 7.39
N ILE A 1108 -35.74 57.17 7.10
CA ILE A 1108 -36.91 56.30 7.02
C ILE A 1108 -36.78 55.24 8.10
N THR A 1109 -37.78 55.12 8.96
CA THR A 1109 -37.81 54.20 10.09
C THR A 1109 -38.94 53.20 9.90
N GLY A 1110 -38.66 51.91 10.10
CA GLY A 1110 -39.66 50.84 10.14
C GLY A 1110 -39.82 50.32 11.57
N SER A 1111 -39.66 49.03 11.82
CA SER A 1111 -39.81 48.34 13.13
C SER A 1111 -38.90 48.88 14.24
N ASP A 1112 -39.10 50.15 14.63
CA ASP A 1112 -38.37 50.95 15.62
C ASP A 1112 -36.88 51.22 15.35
N VAL A 1113 -36.39 50.93 14.13
CA VAL A 1113 -35.02 51.20 13.67
C VAL A 1113 -35.02 51.99 12.35
N VAL A 1114 -34.04 52.87 12.16
CA VAL A 1114 -33.83 53.60 10.89
C VAL A 1114 -33.35 52.61 9.82
N ILE A 1115 -34.23 52.34 8.85
CA ILE A 1115 -34.01 51.37 7.76
C ILE A 1115 -33.17 51.98 6.65
N SER A 1116 -33.44 53.23 6.24
CA SER A 1116 -32.64 53.93 5.21
C SER A 1116 -32.49 55.43 5.51
N THR A 1117 -31.51 56.07 4.88
CA THR A 1117 -31.33 57.52 4.84
C THR A 1117 -31.05 57.97 3.41
N GLU A 1118 -32.03 58.64 2.81
CA GLU A 1118 -32.04 58.98 1.38
C GLU A 1118 -31.87 60.48 1.17
N ARG A 1119 -31.14 60.89 0.12
CA ARG A 1119 -30.96 62.31 -0.20
C ARG A 1119 -32.05 62.78 -1.15
N ILE A 1120 -32.85 63.77 -0.74
CA ILE A 1120 -33.94 64.36 -1.56
C ILE A 1120 -33.51 65.71 -2.13
N ILE A 1121 -33.75 65.90 -3.43
CA ILE A 1121 -33.55 67.16 -4.14
C ILE A 1121 -34.92 67.74 -4.49
N LEU A 1122 -35.28 68.85 -3.85
CA LEU A 1122 -36.52 69.59 -4.12
C LEU A 1122 -36.22 70.76 -5.07
N GLN A 1123 -36.95 70.86 -6.19
CA GLN A 1123 -36.75 71.87 -7.23
C GLN A 1123 -37.60 73.13 -7.04
#